data_AF-A0AA42ZD38-F1
#
_entry.id   AF-A0AA42ZD38-F1
#
_cell.length_a   1.000
_cell.length_b   1.000
_cell.length_c   1.000
_cell.angle_alpha   90.00
_cell.angle_beta   90.00
_cell.angle_gamma   90.00
#
_symmetry.space_group_name_H-M   'P 1'
#
loop_
_entity.id
_entity.type
_entity.pdbx_description
1 polymer ?
#
loop_
_entity_poly.entity_id
_entity_poly.type
_entity_poly.pdbx_seq_one_letter_code
_entity_poly.pdbx_strand_id
1 'polypeptide(L)'
;MKCLLSVAMLVLCAGALNAATIHIPTDQSTIQAGIDAASDGDTVLVAPGLYTENIVFGGHSIVLLGSKGADSTILTPAEPNVHTVVIGNGELPGTEFRGFTVRGGGVTHTLRVDGSASPTIWYNLFCDNIPVGSENVEVISCLDASAHVTRNIFSGNGGIGCVGLRVGAQGSWIVNNTFDNNERGFFSIASGGFALNNIVTNSIELGVVVHETSNFTLLDYNDIWNNPTDYSMPEIEGPNDIHVDPLYLDAISRNYSLSDLSPCINAGHPDSEYDDPDSSRNDIGAVPLHAWSDQYPLAAKLNFGADAHGDVLSSPTPAIYWTFTDTSGVGQVQYEIEVDSDGSWSSADLWSTDAVTSPDTQAVYAGLPLADHSDLYVRVRVSNGSAWGTWSMRRMSTNFNPTILVPEEYLTIQEAIDTAFNGDTILVGPGDYTENIDFLGKQIVILSTAGPEVTVLRPANPAASTIKIASEEPIGTEINGFSITGGGDTHTIAVSGSAGVLIRNNVIHDNIPIGSGNVEVVSCNNASVVVTRNVFYNNGGIGCVGLRSGAENSWIINNTFDGNERGFFSIAGGGYAINNIVTNSIDGGVNAGSSGDFTLLDYNDVWNNNPDYMPVLSPGPNDIQVDPEYLELVAHDYRLLPGSPCINAGHPDSLYNDPDSTRSDMGALWLSDVFPYVGMLELESEDPWHVVNHSPKFRWLFVDTLPSQIAYEIEVGVDQDWSTAEMWSPGQVYTADTFAVYSGLPLEDGTLYYFRVRLYNGIQWGGWRTRTLYMNSAPTEPMPFSPVGGETVHVSIVSLSVDHGSDAENDPLLYDFELYEDPGLILLVESVEGVDEDSLMTSTGFLQDLSPEQSYWWRARSFDGFETSDWSDTEWFVTRSHYVVIHVPGQRPTIQTAVESGFHGDTILVAPGTYQENIDFLGRQLILTSSEGAQTTTLTPMDPELPTVSIEDVPMSGTELAGFTITGGGQEFTVAIKNAVSATLSACVFRDNIPVGTANREVIRCQETAVLVTRCLFYDNGGIGCVGLRGGAHDSWIINNTFDGNESGFFSIAGGGYAINNIVTNSLERGVGALSASDFTLLDYNNTWNNNPNYDVPETEGANDIHVDPLYTNPLQGDYSLLNSSPCIDAGHPDSQYDDSDGSRGDIGAIPFVIHCVGIRGNVDYDPGDVIDISDLVYLVDFMFSGGPEPVCFDEADIDGSGVEPIDIADLVYLVDYMFTGGPPPAACP
;
A
#
# COMPACT_ATOMS: atom_id res chain seq x y z
N MET A 1 -1.51 35.51 -67.01
CA MET A 1 -1.68 35.21 -68.46
C MET A 1 -0.89 33.94 -68.78
N LYS A 2 -1.58 32.90 -69.29
CA LYS A 2 -1.12 31.60 -69.86
C LYS A 2 -0.62 30.54 -68.84
N CYS A 3 -1.37 29.47 -68.45
CA CYS A 3 -1.87 28.26 -69.17
C CYS A 3 -0.76 27.45 -69.86
N LEU A 4 -0.67 26.10 -69.88
CA LEU A 4 -1.29 24.91 -69.24
C LEU A 4 -0.69 23.67 -69.98
N LEU A 5 -0.69 22.46 -69.36
CA LEU A 5 -0.58 21.08 -69.94
C LEU A 5 0.80 20.37 -70.16
N SER A 6 1.05 19.36 -69.30
CA SER A 6 1.03 17.88 -69.54
C SER A 6 2.25 17.05 -70.01
N VAL A 7 2.64 16.11 -69.13
CA VAL A 7 2.65 14.61 -69.24
C VAL A 7 3.58 13.86 -70.23
N ALA A 8 4.30 12.89 -69.63
CA ALA A 8 4.92 11.64 -70.14
C ALA A 8 6.24 11.78 -70.95
N MET A 9 7.35 11.06 -70.67
CA MET A 9 7.49 9.64 -70.40
C MET A 9 9.00 9.33 -70.20
N LEU A 10 9.40 8.87 -69.02
CA LEU A 10 10.42 7.82 -68.92
C LEU A 10 9.99 6.91 -67.76
N VAL A 11 9.04 6.04 -68.08
CA VAL A 11 8.73 4.86 -67.27
C VAL A 11 9.94 3.94 -67.38
N LEU A 12 10.72 3.87 -66.31
CA LEU A 12 11.47 2.68 -65.93
C LEU A 12 10.76 2.12 -64.71
N CYS A 13 10.19 0.93 -64.86
CA CYS A 13 9.59 0.16 -63.77
C CYS A 13 10.57 0.06 -62.59
N ALA A 14 10.26 0.71 -61.48
CA ALA A 14 10.50 0.16 -60.16
C ALA A 14 9.11 -0.20 -59.65
N GLY A 15 8.79 -1.50 -59.59
CA GLY A 15 7.58 -1.94 -58.89
C GLY A 15 7.68 -1.47 -57.45
N ALA A 16 6.55 -1.13 -56.84
CA ALA A 16 6.47 -1.17 -55.39
C ALA A 16 6.91 -2.57 -54.96
N LEU A 17 8.11 -2.68 -54.38
CA LEU A 17 8.52 -3.88 -53.66
C LEU A 17 7.59 -3.94 -52.45
N ASN A 18 6.74 -4.96 -52.40
CA ASN A 18 6.11 -5.33 -51.14
C ASN A 18 7.24 -5.71 -50.19
N ALA A 19 7.23 -5.15 -48.97
CA ALA A 19 8.03 -5.67 -47.87
C ALA A 19 7.80 -7.17 -47.77
N ALA A 20 8.87 -7.95 -47.86
CA ALA A 20 8.83 -9.39 -47.73
C ALA A 20 8.98 -9.79 -46.26
N THR A 21 8.31 -10.89 -45.88
CA THR A 21 8.54 -11.54 -44.59
C THR A 21 9.41 -12.77 -44.81
N ILE A 22 10.58 -12.79 -44.17
CA ILE A 22 11.55 -13.89 -44.20
C ILE A 22 11.43 -14.65 -42.88
N HIS A 23 10.95 -15.89 -42.92
CA HIS A 23 10.71 -16.70 -41.73
C HIS A 23 11.96 -17.48 -41.34
N ILE A 24 12.37 -17.37 -40.07
CA ILE A 24 13.45 -18.16 -39.49
C ILE A 24 12.81 -19.24 -38.61
N PRO A 25 13.14 -20.54 -38.79
CA PRO A 25 14.17 -21.08 -39.67
C PRO A 25 13.69 -21.55 -41.07
N THR A 26 12.43 -21.31 -41.46
CA THR A 26 11.83 -21.99 -42.63
C THR A 26 12.31 -21.48 -43.98
N ASP A 27 12.51 -20.17 -44.12
CA ASP A 27 13.03 -19.53 -45.34
C ASP A 27 14.56 -19.42 -45.31
N GLN A 28 15.14 -19.14 -44.14
CA GLN A 28 16.58 -19.13 -43.88
C GLN A 28 16.89 -19.84 -42.57
N SER A 29 17.99 -20.60 -42.52
CA SER A 29 18.29 -21.48 -41.38
C SER A 29 18.80 -20.75 -40.12
N THR A 30 19.22 -19.49 -40.24
CA THR A 30 19.77 -18.69 -39.13
C THR A 30 19.29 -17.25 -39.24
N ILE A 31 19.30 -16.51 -38.14
CA ILE A 31 18.87 -15.11 -38.10
C ILE A 31 19.74 -14.26 -39.02
N GLN A 32 21.07 -14.42 -38.97
CA GLN A 32 21.97 -13.64 -39.84
C GLN A 32 21.71 -13.91 -41.33
N ALA A 33 21.44 -15.15 -41.73
CA ALA A 33 21.09 -15.46 -43.11
C ALA A 33 19.75 -14.83 -43.54
N GLY A 34 18.84 -14.63 -42.59
CA GLY A 34 17.62 -13.84 -42.77
C GLY A 34 17.92 -12.38 -43.08
N ILE A 35 18.76 -11.76 -42.24
CA ILE A 35 19.19 -10.36 -42.40
C ILE A 35 19.92 -10.18 -43.73
N ASP A 36 20.87 -11.05 -44.07
CA ASP A 36 21.64 -10.99 -45.32
C ASP A 36 20.77 -11.13 -46.58
N ALA A 37 19.60 -11.79 -46.46
CA ALA A 37 18.64 -11.97 -47.54
C ALA A 37 17.61 -10.84 -47.63
N ALA A 38 17.49 -10.02 -46.58
CA ALA A 38 16.52 -8.95 -46.46
C ALA A 38 16.93 -7.71 -47.28
N SER A 39 15.94 -6.98 -47.78
CA SER A 39 16.08 -5.63 -48.31
C SER A 39 15.40 -4.63 -47.35
N ASP A 40 15.73 -3.34 -47.47
CA ASP A 40 15.12 -2.30 -46.62
C ASP A 40 13.58 -2.36 -46.68
N GLY A 41 12.95 -2.32 -45.51
CA GLY A 41 11.51 -2.46 -45.29
C GLY A 41 11.04 -3.91 -45.06
N ASP A 42 11.88 -4.92 -45.27
CA ASP A 42 11.53 -6.32 -45.02
C ASP A 42 11.43 -6.64 -43.51
N THR A 43 10.71 -7.72 -43.21
CA THR A 43 10.62 -8.29 -41.86
C THR A 43 11.33 -9.63 -41.80
N VAL A 44 12.29 -9.78 -40.89
CA VAL A 44 12.87 -11.07 -40.51
C VAL A 44 12.08 -11.59 -39.29
N LEU A 45 11.20 -12.56 -39.52
CA LEU A 45 10.27 -13.11 -38.53
C LEU A 45 10.83 -14.40 -37.94
N VAL A 46 11.17 -14.39 -36.66
CA VAL A 46 11.87 -15.49 -35.98
C VAL A 46 10.90 -16.34 -35.16
N ALA A 47 10.84 -17.65 -35.44
CA ALA A 47 10.03 -18.60 -34.68
C ALA A 47 10.57 -18.80 -33.24
N PRO A 48 9.73 -19.22 -32.28
CA PRO A 48 10.18 -19.56 -30.92
C PRO A 48 11.37 -20.52 -30.92
N GLY A 49 12.33 -20.27 -30.05
CA GLY A 49 13.51 -21.12 -29.91
C GLY A 49 14.73 -20.40 -29.35
N LEU A 50 15.79 -21.19 -29.14
CA LEU A 50 17.11 -20.71 -28.76
C LEU A 50 17.98 -20.56 -30.01
N TYR A 51 18.46 -19.35 -30.25
CA TYR A 51 19.36 -18.98 -31.35
C TYR A 51 20.70 -18.58 -30.77
N THR A 52 21.77 -19.24 -31.21
CA THR A 52 23.14 -18.95 -30.75
C THR A 52 23.92 -18.33 -31.91
N GLU A 53 23.90 -17.01 -31.98
CA GLU A 53 24.43 -16.21 -33.09
C GLU A 53 24.95 -14.86 -32.59
N ASN A 54 25.87 -14.26 -33.34
CA ASN A 54 26.20 -12.84 -33.24
C ASN A 54 25.71 -12.20 -34.54
N ILE A 55 24.79 -11.24 -34.44
CA ILE A 55 24.09 -10.69 -35.60
C ILE A 55 24.49 -9.25 -35.90
N VAL A 56 24.54 -8.91 -37.19
CA VAL A 56 24.91 -7.60 -37.70
C VAL A 56 23.88 -7.18 -38.75
N PHE A 57 23.22 -6.05 -38.53
CA PHE A 57 22.20 -5.50 -39.44
C PHE A 57 22.80 -4.98 -40.76
N GLY A 58 24.08 -4.60 -40.76
CA GLY A 58 24.85 -4.37 -41.99
C GLY A 58 24.40 -3.18 -42.84
N GLY A 59 23.63 -2.24 -42.27
CA GLY A 59 23.07 -1.10 -42.99
C GLY A 59 21.67 -1.35 -43.56
N HIS A 60 21.05 -2.49 -43.25
CA HIS A 60 19.68 -2.81 -43.65
C HIS A 60 18.66 -2.19 -42.71
N SER A 61 17.72 -1.41 -43.25
CA SER A 61 16.61 -0.86 -42.47
C SER A 61 15.43 -1.82 -42.47
N ILE A 62 15.45 -2.79 -41.56
CA ILE A 62 14.52 -3.93 -41.49
C ILE A 62 13.88 -4.07 -40.11
N VAL A 63 12.79 -4.82 -40.04
CA VAL A 63 12.16 -5.25 -38.77
C VAL A 63 12.65 -6.66 -38.42
N LEU A 64 13.38 -6.81 -37.32
CA LEU A 64 13.71 -8.12 -36.75
C LEU A 64 12.76 -8.41 -35.58
N LEU A 65 11.90 -9.43 -35.73
CA LEU A 65 10.77 -9.69 -34.83
C LEU A 65 10.73 -11.16 -34.36
N GLY A 66 10.69 -11.38 -33.04
CA GLY A 66 10.34 -12.67 -32.44
C GLY A 66 8.83 -12.93 -32.49
N SER A 67 8.40 -13.95 -33.22
CA SER A 67 6.98 -14.21 -33.55
C SER A 67 6.07 -14.59 -32.37
N LYS A 68 6.63 -14.87 -31.19
CA LYS A 68 5.90 -15.12 -29.93
C LYS A 68 6.44 -14.29 -28.77
N GLY A 69 7.13 -13.18 -29.06
CA GLY A 69 7.69 -12.31 -28.03
C GLY A 69 8.93 -12.89 -27.34
N ALA A 70 9.40 -12.13 -26.34
CA ALA A 70 10.68 -12.36 -25.67
C ALA A 70 10.71 -13.70 -24.91
N ASP A 71 9.63 -14.06 -24.21
CA ASP A 71 9.51 -15.28 -23.39
C ASP A 71 9.85 -16.58 -24.13
N SER A 72 9.67 -16.56 -25.46
CA SER A 72 9.80 -17.73 -26.31
C SER A 72 10.93 -17.63 -27.34
N THR A 73 11.57 -16.48 -27.51
CA THR A 73 12.58 -16.24 -28.57
C THR A 73 13.89 -15.75 -27.96
N ILE A 74 14.84 -16.67 -27.77
CA ILE A 74 16.06 -16.41 -26.98
C ILE A 74 17.27 -16.30 -27.92
N LEU A 75 18.02 -15.21 -27.84
CA LEU A 75 19.29 -14.98 -28.53
C LEU A 75 20.47 -15.01 -27.54
N THR A 76 21.46 -15.86 -27.80
CA THR A 76 22.72 -15.92 -27.06
C THR A 76 23.92 -15.77 -28.00
N PRO A 77 25.04 -15.16 -27.57
CA PRO A 77 26.20 -14.99 -28.44
C PRO A 77 26.87 -16.33 -28.75
N ALA A 78 27.24 -16.54 -30.02
CA ALA A 78 28.08 -17.67 -30.42
C ALA A 78 29.55 -17.44 -30.02
N GLU A 79 30.01 -16.20 -30.09
CA GLU A 79 31.32 -15.74 -29.63
C GLU A 79 31.12 -14.63 -28.56
N PRO A 80 31.28 -14.94 -27.27
CA PRO A 80 31.10 -13.96 -26.19
C PRO A 80 32.10 -12.79 -26.20
N ASN A 81 33.17 -12.88 -26.99
CA ASN A 81 34.19 -11.83 -27.05
C ASN A 81 33.86 -10.69 -28.04
N VAL A 82 32.72 -10.77 -28.71
CA VAL A 82 32.21 -9.76 -29.63
C VAL A 82 30.75 -9.45 -29.31
N HIS A 83 30.24 -8.33 -29.84
CA HIS A 83 28.85 -7.90 -29.61
C HIS A 83 27.85 -8.97 -30.09
N THR A 84 26.79 -9.20 -29.32
CA THR A 84 25.71 -10.13 -29.71
C THR A 84 24.89 -9.55 -30.85
N VAL A 85 24.62 -8.24 -30.80
CA VAL A 85 23.88 -7.50 -31.82
C VAL A 85 24.63 -6.22 -32.20
N VAL A 86 24.75 -5.93 -33.50
CA VAL A 86 25.34 -4.69 -34.02
C VAL A 86 24.40 -4.02 -35.03
N ILE A 87 24.06 -2.76 -34.75
CA ILE A 87 23.32 -1.85 -35.63
C ILE A 87 24.20 -0.61 -35.81
N GLY A 88 24.86 -0.43 -36.95
CA GLY A 88 26.07 0.41 -36.95
C GLY A 88 26.54 1.02 -38.27
N ASN A 89 25.79 0.84 -39.36
CA ASN A 89 26.21 1.22 -40.71
C ASN A 89 25.23 2.22 -41.37
N GLY A 90 24.59 3.08 -40.56
CA GLY A 90 23.68 4.14 -41.03
C GLY A 90 22.23 3.69 -41.23
N GLU A 91 21.78 2.69 -40.47
CA GLU A 91 20.41 2.20 -40.48
C GLU A 91 19.41 3.34 -40.12
N LEU A 92 18.39 3.55 -40.96
CA LEU A 92 17.43 4.66 -40.87
C LEU A 92 16.27 4.40 -39.88
N PRO A 93 15.44 5.43 -39.56
CA PRO A 93 14.26 5.38 -38.65
C PRO A 93 13.08 4.44 -39.00
N GLY A 94 13.33 3.25 -39.55
CA GLY A 94 12.37 2.15 -39.68
C GLY A 94 12.99 0.80 -39.34
N THR A 95 14.17 0.83 -38.70
CA THR A 95 14.91 -0.35 -38.27
C THR A 95 14.44 -0.72 -36.87
N GLU A 96 13.89 -1.93 -36.71
CA GLU A 96 13.34 -2.38 -35.43
C GLU A 96 14.02 -3.65 -34.94
N PHE A 97 14.31 -3.71 -33.64
CA PHE A 97 14.68 -4.94 -32.94
C PHE A 97 13.70 -5.18 -31.79
N ARG A 98 12.83 -6.21 -31.91
CA ARG A 98 11.80 -6.49 -30.90
C ARG A 98 11.39 -7.95 -30.73
N GLY A 99 10.93 -8.29 -29.52
CA GLY A 99 10.38 -9.60 -29.18
C GLY A 99 11.44 -10.65 -28.87
N PHE A 100 12.60 -10.27 -28.35
CA PHE A 100 13.69 -11.20 -28.00
C PHE A 100 14.06 -11.15 -26.52
N THR A 101 14.38 -12.30 -25.94
CA THR A 101 15.26 -12.37 -24.77
C THR A 101 16.72 -12.43 -25.24
N VAL A 102 17.56 -11.49 -24.82
CA VAL A 102 18.99 -11.47 -25.12
C VAL A 102 19.79 -11.67 -23.84
N ARG A 103 20.53 -12.78 -23.75
CA ARG A 103 21.23 -13.17 -22.52
C ARG A 103 22.61 -13.75 -22.73
N GLY A 104 23.43 -13.73 -21.66
CA GLY A 104 24.76 -14.32 -21.64
C GLY A 104 25.82 -13.49 -22.38
N GLY A 105 25.68 -12.17 -22.40
CA GLY A 105 26.69 -11.23 -22.89
C GLY A 105 28.08 -11.52 -22.32
N GLY A 106 29.13 -11.28 -23.11
CA GLY A 106 30.51 -11.62 -22.73
C GLY A 106 31.38 -10.40 -22.41
N VAL A 107 32.54 -10.23 -23.06
CA VAL A 107 33.54 -9.21 -22.67
C VAL A 107 33.29 -7.82 -23.29
N THR A 108 32.25 -7.69 -24.11
CA THR A 108 31.89 -6.50 -24.88
C THR A 108 30.39 -6.20 -24.74
N HIS A 109 29.92 -5.03 -25.19
CA HIS A 109 28.49 -4.66 -25.12
C HIS A 109 27.60 -5.73 -25.75
N THR A 110 26.45 -6.03 -25.14
CA THR A 110 25.49 -7.01 -25.67
C THR A 110 24.91 -6.52 -27.01
N LEU A 111 24.49 -5.26 -27.06
CA LEU A 111 24.02 -4.58 -28.26
C LEU A 111 24.81 -3.28 -28.45
N ARG A 112 25.32 -3.06 -29.66
CA ARG A 112 26.00 -1.82 -30.05
C ARG A 112 25.20 -1.09 -31.12
N VAL A 113 24.91 0.19 -30.86
CA VAL A 113 24.36 1.12 -31.84
C VAL A 113 25.39 2.20 -32.18
N ASP A 114 25.79 2.33 -33.45
CA ASP A 114 26.72 3.37 -33.89
C ASP A 114 26.54 3.85 -35.33
N GLY A 115 27.44 4.71 -35.81
CA GLY A 115 27.56 5.07 -37.23
C GLY A 115 26.37 5.86 -37.79
N SER A 116 25.81 6.76 -36.98
CA SER A 116 24.61 7.55 -37.26
C SER A 116 23.33 6.72 -37.44
N ALA A 117 23.30 5.50 -36.92
CA ALA A 117 22.09 4.67 -36.92
C ALA A 117 21.00 5.24 -36.00
N SER A 118 19.74 5.03 -36.38
CA SER A 118 18.56 5.45 -35.61
C SER A 118 17.51 4.34 -35.54
N PRO A 119 17.80 3.22 -34.83
CA PRO A 119 16.85 2.12 -34.67
C PRO A 119 15.87 2.34 -33.52
N THR A 120 14.74 1.65 -33.56
CA THR A 120 13.85 1.43 -32.41
C THR A 120 14.12 0.05 -31.81
N ILE A 121 14.49 0.00 -30.53
CA ILE A 121 14.77 -1.20 -29.76
C ILE A 121 13.68 -1.30 -28.71
N TRP A 122 12.80 -2.29 -28.82
CA TRP A 122 11.60 -2.34 -27.98
C TRP A 122 11.01 -3.72 -27.75
N TYR A 123 10.26 -3.92 -26.67
CA TYR A 123 9.68 -5.21 -26.27
C TYR A 123 10.69 -6.36 -26.23
N ASN A 124 11.87 -6.10 -25.66
CA ASN A 124 12.90 -7.11 -25.43
C ASN A 124 13.17 -7.30 -23.93
N LEU A 125 13.64 -8.49 -23.58
CA LEU A 125 14.19 -8.80 -22.25
C LEU A 125 15.70 -8.96 -22.35
N PHE A 126 16.46 -8.04 -21.78
CA PHE A 126 17.91 -8.19 -21.61
C PHE A 126 18.18 -8.72 -20.21
N CYS A 127 18.68 -9.95 -20.10
CA CYS A 127 18.93 -10.55 -18.80
C CYS A 127 20.26 -11.29 -18.70
N ASP A 128 20.82 -11.34 -17.50
CA ASP A 128 22.02 -12.11 -17.20
C ASP A 128 23.22 -11.76 -18.11
N ASN A 129 23.32 -10.50 -18.55
CA ASN A 129 24.43 -10.01 -19.35
C ASN A 129 25.50 -9.42 -18.41
N ILE A 130 26.42 -10.27 -17.96
CA ILE A 130 27.44 -9.90 -16.97
C ILE A 130 28.81 -9.79 -17.67
N PRO A 131 29.41 -8.59 -17.77
CA PRO A 131 30.70 -8.41 -18.41
C PRO A 131 31.83 -9.17 -17.71
N VAL A 132 32.63 -9.92 -18.46
CA VAL A 132 33.79 -10.63 -17.91
C VAL A 132 35.09 -9.88 -18.25
N GLY A 133 35.71 -9.24 -17.27
CA GLY A 133 37.10 -8.75 -17.37
C GLY A 133 37.32 -7.34 -17.95
N SER A 134 36.27 -6.52 -18.10
CA SER A 134 36.39 -5.09 -18.43
C SER A 134 35.40 -4.26 -17.58
N GLU A 135 35.90 -3.24 -16.90
CA GLU A 135 35.13 -2.35 -16.01
C GLU A 135 34.32 -1.27 -16.77
N ASN A 136 34.24 -1.29 -18.11
CA ASN A 136 33.61 -0.23 -18.92
C ASN A 136 32.70 -0.78 -20.03
N VAL A 137 31.81 -1.71 -19.68
CA VAL A 137 30.89 -2.36 -20.63
C VAL A 137 29.46 -2.20 -20.15
N GLU A 138 28.55 -2.06 -21.12
CA GLU A 138 27.12 -1.77 -20.95
C GLU A 138 26.32 -2.80 -21.73
N VAL A 139 25.05 -2.99 -21.40
CA VAL A 139 24.20 -3.91 -22.16
C VAL A 139 23.94 -3.34 -23.56
N ILE A 140 23.46 -2.10 -23.64
CA ILE A 140 23.25 -1.34 -24.87
C ILE A 140 24.18 -0.12 -24.88
N SER A 141 25.01 0.01 -25.90
CA SER A 141 25.90 1.16 -26.08
C SER A 141 25.54 1.96 -27.33
N CYS A 142 25.11 3.20 -27.15
CA CYS A 142 24.78 4.15 -28.22
C CYS A 142 25.94 5.15 -28.40
N LEU A 143 26.61 5.13 -29.55
CA LEU A 143 27.75 5.98 -29.86
C LEU A 143 27.59 6.61 -31.24
N ASP A 144 27.53 7.94 -31.34
CA ASP A 144 27.24 8.62 -32.63
C ASP A 144 25.95 8.09 -33.28
N ALA A 145 24.85 8.05 -32.52
CA ALA A 145 23.59 7.41 -32.89
C ALA A 145 22.36 8.18 -32.37
N SER A 146 21.16 7.82 -32.83
CA SER A 146 19.89 8.38 -32.32
C SER A 146 18.88 7.25 -32.13
N ALA A 147 19.16 6.37 -31.18
CA ALA A 147 18.35 5.18 -30.93
C ALA A 147 17.15 5.48 -30.04
N HIS A 148 16.00 4.86 -30.33
CA HIS A 148 14.84 4.85 -29.44
C HIS A 148 14.80 3.52 -28.69
N VAL A 149 15.24 3.53 -27.44
CA VAL A 149 15.20 2.38 -26.54
C VAL A 149 13.97 2.51 -25.67
N THR A 150 12.94 1.71 -25.96
CA THR A 150 11.64 1.84 -25.30
C THR A 150 10.95 0.53 -25.02
N ARG A 151 10.19 0.41 -23.93
CA ARG A 151 9.44 -0.81 -23.56
C ARG A 151 10.32 -2.06 -23.48
N ASN A 152 11.55 -1.93 -22.99
CA ASN A 152 12.43 -3.06 -22.72
C ASN A 152 12.57 -3.30 -21.22
N ILE A 153 12.81 -4.56 -20.88
CA ILE A 153 13.10 -5.00 -19.51
C ILE A 153 14.57 -5.37 -19.42
N PHE A 154 15.25 -4.85 -18.40
CA PHE A 154 16.63 -5.16 -18.06
C PHE A 154 16.66 -5.79 -16.67
N SER A 155 17.04 -7.07 -16.56
CA SER A 155 17.03 -7.81 -15.29
C SER A 155 18.31 -8.61 -15.07
N GLY A 156 18.99 -8.42 -13.94
CA GLY A 156 20.18 -9.22 -13.59
C GLY A 156 21.40 -8.95 -14.46
N ASN A 157 21.54 -7.76 -15.04
CA ASN A 157 22.69 -7.39 -15.86
C ASN A 157 23.82 -6.74 -15.05
N GLY A 158 25.06 -6.89 -15.51
CA GLY A 158 26.24 -6.27 -14.90
C GLY A 158 26.86 -5.18 -15.76
N GLY A 159 27.85 -4.47 -15.23
CA GLY A 159 28.61 -3.42 -15.91
C GLY A 159 28.30 -2.00 -15.43
N ILE A 160 28.68 -1.00 -16.23
CA ILE A 160 28.56 0.42 -15.86
C ILE A 160 27.19 1.04 -16.19
N GLY A 161 26.27 0.24 -16.72
CA GLY A 161 24.89 0.61 -17.01
C GLY A 161 24.24 -0.33 -18.03
N CYS A 162 22.92 -0.45 -17.98
CA CYS A 162 22.15 -1.20 -18.96
C CYS A 162 22.06 -0.45 -20.29
N VAL A 163 21.75 0.84 -20.27
CA VAL A 163 21.74 1.68 -21.48
C VAL A 163 22.73 2.83 -21.33
N GLY A 164 23.60 3.00 -22.33
CA GLY A 164 24.66 4.01 -22.33
C GLY A 164 24.58 4.99 -23.48
N LEU A 165 24.40 6.28 -23.17
CA LEU A 165 24.53 7.35 -24.16
C LEU A 165 25.96 7.89 -24.18
N ARG A 166 26.69 7.63 -25.27
CA ARG A 166 28.07 8.08 -25.48
C ARG A 166 28.14 9.26 -26.45
N VAL A 167 29.33 9.82 -26.63
CA VAL A 167 29.59 11.00 -27.48
C VAL A 167 28.89 10.85 -28.85
N GLY A 168 28.08 11.85 -29.22
CA GLY A 168 27.30 11.85 -30.46
C GLY A 168 25.92 11.17 -30.37
N ALA A 169 25.50 10.67 -29.20
CA ALA A 169 24.21 10.01 -29.01
C ALA A 169 23.03 10.94 -28.65
N GLN A 170 23.12 12.23 -29.01
CA GLN A 170 22.29 13.32 -28.47
C GLN A 170 20.81 13.26 -28.87
N GLY A 171 20.48 12.46 -29.89
CA GLY A 171 19.10 12.22 -30.35
C GLY A 171 18.49 10.91 -29.85
N SER A 172 19.12 10.24 -28.87
CA SER A 172 18.63 8.95 -28.35
C SER A 172 17.61 9.12 -27.23
N TRP A 173 16.65 8.21 -27.15
CA TRP A 173 15.56 8.21 -26.18
C TRP A 173 15.63 6.92 -25.37
N ILE A 174 15.49 7.04 -24.05
CA ILE A 174 15.37 5.95 -23.08
C ILE A 174 14.00 6.15 -22.41
N VAL A 175 12.95 5.53 -22.95
CA VAL A 175 11.57 5.85 -22.55
C VAL A 175 10.76 4.61 -22.25
N ASN A 176 9.99 4.56 -21.16
CA ASN A 176 9.16 3.41 -20.79
C ASN A 176 9.99 2.12 -20.68
N ASN A 177 11.12 2.11 -19.97
CA ASN A 177 11.87 0.87 -19.73
C ASN A 177 11.85 0.50 -18.24
N THR A 178 12.04 -0.77 -17.93
CA THR A 178 12.15 -1.27 -16.57
C THR A 178 13.54 -1.84 -16.35
N PHE A 179 14.27 -1.31 -15.38
CA PHE A 179 15.60 -1.74 -14.96
C PHE A 179 15.50 -2.26 -13.53
N ASP A 180 15.55 -3.57 -13.35
CA ASP A 180 15.45 -4.21 -12.03
C ASP A 180 16.65 -5.12 -11.75
N ASN A 181 17.18 -5.09 -10.52
CA ASN A 181 18.23 -6.01 -10.06
C ASN A 181 19.47 -6.03 -10.97
N ASN A 182 19.88 -4.87 -11.47
CA ASN A 182 21.08 -4.70 -12.31
C ASN A 182 22.24 -4.11 -11.48
N GLU A 183 23.48 -4.20 -11.96
CA GLU A 183 24.60 -3.51 -11.29
C GLU A 183 24.39 -1.99 -11.27
N ARG A 184 23.92 -1.43 -12.41
CA ARG A 184 23.45 -0.06 -12.55
C ARG A 184 22.29 0.04 -13.55
N GLY A 185 21.42 1.04 -13.39
CA GLY A 185 20.29 1.32 -14.29
C GLY A 185 20.73 1.80 -15.67
N PHE A 186 20.72 3.11 -15.93
CA PHE A 186 21.22 3.68 -17.18
C PHE A 186 22.17 4.86 -16.93
N PHE A 187 22.97 5.20 -17.94
CA PHE A 187 23.92 6.30 -17.81
C PHE A 187 24.12 7.12 -19.09
N SER A 188 24.57 8.36 -18.90
CA SER A 188 24.97 9.26 -19.99
C SER A 188 26.31 9.94 -19.72
N ILE A 189 27.19 9.89 -20.72
CA ILE A 189 28.42 10.71 -20.82
C ILE A 189 28.33 11.69 -22.01
N ALA A 190 27.13 11.88 -22.56
CA ALA A 190 26.84 12.82 -23.63
C ALA A 190 25.85 13.88 -23.16
N SER A 191 26.00 15.12 -23.65
CA SER A 191 24.98 16.16 -23.47
C SER A 191 23.91 16.03 -24.56
N GLY A 192 22.66 15.79 -24.16
CA GLY A 192 21.49 15.57 -25.00
C GLY A 192 20.77 14.24 -24.69
N GLY A 193 19.72 13.95 -25.44
CA GLY A 193 18.90 12.74 -25.29
C GLY A 193 17.78 12.89 -24.25
N PHE A 194 16.86 11.93 -24.24
CA PHE A 194 15.65 11.94 -23.41
C PHE A 194 15.60 10.70 -22.53
N ALA A 195 15.25 10.86 -21.26
CA ALA A 195 15.04 9.78 -20.31
C ALA A 195 13.72 10.02 -19.56
N LEU A 196 12.68 9.29 -19.93
CA LEU A 196 11.31 9.51 -19.43
C LEU A 196 10.62 8.20 -19.04
N ASN A 197 9.76 8.22 -18.03
CA ASN A 197 8.83 7.11 -17.76
C ASN A 197 9.53 5.76 -17.53
N ASN A 198 10.77 5.75 -17.04
CA ASN A 198 11.48 4.50 -16.76
C ASN A 198 11.35 4.14 -15.28
N ILE A 199 11.26 2.84 -14.98
CA ILE A 199 11.46 2.34 -13.62
C ILE A 199 12.90 1.87 -13.48
N VAL A 200 13.61 2.33 -12.45
CA VAL A 200 14.94 1.86 -12.08
C VAL A 200 14.94 1.46 -10.61
N THR A 201 14.98 0.17 -10.35
CA THR A 201 14.92 -0.36 -9.00
C THR A 201 15.89 -1.49 -8.70
N ASN A 202 16.18 -1.69 -7.42
CA ASN A 202 17.01 -2.77 -6.91
C ASN A 202 18.41 -2.82 -7.55
N SER A 203 18.94 -1.69 -8.02
CA SER A 203 20.29 -1.67 -8.57
C SER A 203 21.32 -1.98 -7.49
N ILE A 204 22.39 -2.70 -7.81
CA ILE A 204 23.41 -3.10 -6.83
C ILE A 204 24.31 -1.93 -6.43
N GLU A 205 24.52 -0.95 -7.33
CA GLU A 205 25.41 0.19 -7.07
C GLU A 205 24.70 1.54 -7.26
N LEU A 206 24.27 1.88 -8.48
CA LEU A 206 23.71 3.19 -8.83
C LEU A 206 22.49 3.05 -9.75
N GLY A 207 21.44 3.85 -9.53
CA GLY A 207 20.28 3.91 -10.42
C GLY A 207 20.61 4.59 -11.75
N VAL A 208 20.62 5.92 -11.74
CA VAL A 208 20.91 6.78 -12.90
C VAL A 208 22.27 7.46 -12.74
N VAL A 209 23.11 7.38 -13.77
CA VAL A 209 24.45 7.96 -13.75
C VAL A 209 24.62 8.98 -14.87
N VAL A 210 24.89 10.24 -14.51
CA VAL A 210 25.19 11.31 -15.47
C VAL A 210 26.58 11.86 -15.18
N HIS A 211 27.44 11.90 -16.19
CA HIS A 211 28.79 12.45 -16.01
C HIS A 211 28.75 13.95 -15.72
N GLU A 212 29.67 14.46 -14.89
CA GLU A 212 29.76 15.83 -14.37
C GLU A 212 29.67 16.98 -15.41
N THR A 213 29.85 16.66 -16.68
CA THR A 213 29.86 17.60 -17.81
C THR A 213 28.78 17.30 -18.85
N SER A 214 27.86 16.40 -18.52
CA SER A 214 26.81 15.88 -19.38
C SER A 214 25.44 16.18 -18.76
N ASN A 215 24.41 16.25 -19.58
CA ASN A 215 23.03 16.42 -19.16
C ASN A 215 22.10 15.76 -20.17
N PHE A 216 20.96 15.25 -19.69
CA PHE A 216 19.86 14.94 -20.59
C PHE A 216 19.21 16.25 -21.06
N THR A 217 18.59 16.21 -22.24
CA THR A 217 17.68 17.27 -22.67
C THR A 217 16.44 17.29 -21.78
N LEU A 218 15.95 16.11 -21.41
CA LEU A 218 14.90 15.91 -20.43
C LEU A 218 15.15 14.59 -19.69
N LEU A 219 15.18 14.66 -18.37
CA LEU A 219 15.21 13.55 -17.43
C LEU A 219 14.08 13.83 -16.45
N ASP A 220 12.94 13.13 -16.62
CA ASP A 220 11.73 13.43 -15.86
C ASP A 220 10.72 12.27 -15.89
N TYR A 221 9.77 12.23 -14.96
CA TYR A 221 8.72 11.20 -14.86
C TYR A 221 9.23 9.76 -14.75
N ASN A 222 10.38 9.52 -14.13
CA ASN A 222 10.93 8.19 -13.88
C ASN A 222 10.64 7.76 -12.43
N ASP A 223 10.55 6.46 -12.17
CA ASP A 223 10.51 5.91 -10.82
C ASP A 223 11.87 5.31 -10.46
N ILE A 224 12.61 5.95 -9.56
CA ILE A 224 13.96 5.50 -9.18
C ILE A 224 13.95 5.06 -7.71
N TRP A 225 13.63 3.79 -7.45
CA TRP A 225 13.34 3.31 -6.10
C TRP A 225 14.21 2.15 -5.64
N ASN A 226 14.55 2.11 -4.34
CA ASN A 226 15.31 1.03 -3.70
C ASN A 226 16.70 0.74 -4.33
N ASN A 227 17.40 1.79 -4.76
CA ASN A 227 18.82 1.69 -5.15
C ASN A 227 19.71 2.23 -4.00
N PRO A 228 20.94 1.73 -3.81
CA PRO A 228 21.87 2.27 -2.82
C PRO A 228 22.19 3.76 -3.04
N THR A 229 22.10 4.22 -4.28
CA THR A 229 22.16 5.63 -4.67
C THR A 229 21.40 5.81 -5.97
N ASP A 230 20.33 6.60 -5.93
CA ASP A 230 19.43 6.80 -7.09
C ASP A 230 20.09 7.64 -8.19
N TYR A 231 20.79 8.73 -7.82
CA TYR A 231 21.50 9.61 -8.74
C TYR A 231 22.96 9.85 -8.32
N SER A 232 23.90 9.82 -9.28
CA SER A 232 25.29 10.26 -9.01
C SER A 232 25.43 11.78 -9.05
N MET A 233 26.00 12.39 -7.99
CA MET A 233 26.24 13.84 -7.75
C MET A 233 26.46 14.78 -8.97
N PRO A 234 26.10 16.08 -8.87
CA PRO A 234 25.18 16.70 -7.92
C PRO A 234 23.79 16.83 -8.56
N GLU A 235 22.84 16.06 -8.01
CA GLU A 235 21.37 16.20 -8.08
C GLU A 235 20.83 16.80 -9.38
N ILE A 236 20.62 15.92 -10.37
CA ILE A 236 19.64 16.13 -11.42
C ILE A 236 18.59 15.04 -11.22
N GLU A 237 17.78 15.21 -10.19
CA GLU A 237 16.48 14.55 -10.11
C GLU A 237 15.53 15.30 -11.06
N GLY A 238 14.77 14.57 -11.86
CA GLY A 238 13.70 15.14 -12.64
C GLY A 238 12.60 15.67 -11.73
N PRO A 239 12.00 16.84 -12.02
CA PRO A 239 11.03 17.48 -11.13
C PRO A 239 9.76 16.66 -10.87
N ASN A 240 9.45 15.67 -11.71
CA ASN A 240 8.33 14.75 -11.59
C ASN A 240 8.77 13.29 -11.48
N ASP A 241 10.05 13.03 -11.19
CA ASP A 241 10.47 11.68 -10.82
C ASP A 241 9.81 11.28 -9.50
N ILE A 242 9.50 9.99 -9.35
CA ILE A 242 8.94 9.40 -8.15
C ILE A 242 9.91 8.36 -7.58
N HIS A 243 9.73 8.05 -6.30
CA HIS A 243 10.64 7.19 -5.52
C HIS A 243 9.82 6.20 -4.70
N VAL A 244 9.06 5.34 -5.37
CA VAL A 244 8.04 4.48 -4.75
C VAL A 244 8.21 3.02 -5.18
N ASP A 245 7.69 2.08 -4.38
CA ASP A 245 7.69 0.68 -4.82
C ASP A 245 6.80 0.54 -6.06
N PRO A 246 7.33 0.04 -7.20
CA PRO A 246 6.53 -0.15 -8.41
C PRO A 246 5.49 -1.27 -8.28
N LEU A 247 5.52 -2.09 -7.21
CA LEU A 247 4.54 -3.15 -6.94
C LEU A 247 4.32 -4.10 -8.13
N TYR A 248 5.40 -4.76 -8.56
CA TYR A 248 5.32 -5.77 -9.62
C TYR A 248 4.51 -7.00 -9.19
N LEU A 249 3.79 -7.61 -10.13
CA LEU A 249 3.04 -8.84 -9.89
C LEU A 249 3.94 -10.01 -9.46
N ASP A 250 5.11 -10.18 -10.08
CA ASP A 250 6.11 -11.19 -9.66
C ASP A 250 7.51 -10.90 -10.25
N ALA A 251 8.27 -10.04 -9.56
CA ALA A 251 9.63 -9.72 -9.96
C ALA A 251 10.59 -10.92 -9.89
N ILE A 252 10.32 -11.93 -9.05
CA ILE A 252 11.19 -13.11 -8.88
C ILE A 252 11.18 -13.96 -10.17
N SER A 253 10.02 -14.11 -10.81
CA SER A 253 9.90 -14.77 -12.11
C SER A 253 10.19 -13.86 -13.30
N ARG A 254 10.61 -12.60 -13.06
CA ARG A 254 10.83 -11.55 -14.07
C ARG A 254 9.54 -11.08 -14.77
N ASN A 255 8.41 -11.23 -14.08
CA ASN A 255 7.16 -10.59 -14.48
C ASN A 255 7.10 -9.18 -13.90
N TYR A 256 7.44 -8.20 -14.73
CA TYR A 256 7.47 -6.78 -14.39
C TYR A 256 6.19 -6.04 -14.78
N SER A 257 5.08 -6.75 -14.99
CA SER A 257 3.77 -6.12 -15.03
C SER A 257 3.47 -5.47 -13.68
N LEU A 258 2.98 -4.24 -13.72
CA LEU A 258 2.50 -3.52 -12.55
C LEU A 258 1.24 -4.21 -12.02
N SER A 259 1.12 -4.31 -10.70
CA SER A 259 -0.16 -4.64 -10.07
C SER A 259 -1.12 -3.45 -10.19
N ASP A 260 -2.42 -3.70 -10.11
CA ASP A 260 -3.47 -2.67 -10.21
C ASP A 260 -3.37 -1.58 -9.12
N LEU A 261 -2.58 -1.83 -8.06
CA LEU A 261 -2.31 -0.89 -6.96
C LEU A 261 -1.00 -0.10 -7.14
N SER A 262 -0.28 -0.34 -8.24
CA SER A 262 1.02 0.29 -8.46
C SER A 262 0.90 1.81 -8.56
N PRO A 263 1.72 2.57 -7.81
CA PRO A 263 1.78 4.02 -7.94
C PRO A 263 2.40 4.49 -9.26
N CYS A 264 2.98 3.57 -10.05
CA CYS A 264 3.52 3.86 -11.38
C CYS A 264 2.45 3.93 -12.47
N ILE A 265 1.21 3.50 -12.17
CA ILE A 265 0.09 3.53 -13.12
C ILE A 265 -0.38 4.97 -13.35
N ASN A 266 -0.53 5.37 -14.61
CA ASN A 266 -0.91 6.72 -15.04
C ASN A 266 -0.03 7.85 -14.42
N ALA A 267 1.19 7.53 -13.99
CA ALA A 267 2.09 8.45 -13.32
C ALA A 267 3.12 9.10 -14.27
N GLY A 268 3.24 8.59 -15.50
CA GLY A 268 4.21 9.04 -16.50
C GLY A 268 3.88 10.41 -17.10
N HIS A 269 4.66 10.83 -18.09
CA HIS A 269 4.55 12.11 -18.74
C HIS A 269 3.10 12.38 -19.24
N PRO A 270 2.50 13.55 -18.97
CA PRO A 270 1.09 13.83 -19.25
C PRO A 270 0.78 14.12 -20.72
N ASP A 271 1.80 14.39 -21.55
CA ASP A 271 1.60 14.61 -22.98
C ASP A 271 1.11 13.35 -23.69
N SER A 272 0.01 13.51 -24.45
CA SER A 272 -0.64 12.43 -25.20
C SER A 272 0.23 11.70 -26.23
N GLU A 273 1.42 12.22 -26.55
CA GLU A 273 2.38 11.51 -27.41
C GLU A 273 3.03 10.30 -26.71
N TYR A 274 2.95 10.25 -25.38
CA TYR A 274 3.47 9.15 -24.55
C TYR A 274 2.39 8.20 -24.05
N ASP A 275 1.10 8.49 -24.27
CA ASP A 275 -0.03 7.70 -23.78
C ASP A 275 0.14 6.20 -24.09
N ASP A 276 -0.43 5.41 -23.19
CA ASP A 276 -0.43 3.97 -23.37
C ASP A 276 -1.28 3.52 -24.56
N PRO A 277 -1.13 2.28 -25.04
CA PRO A 277 -1.84 1.82 -26.23
C PRO A 277 -3.37 1.93 -26.14
N ASP A 278 -3.93 1.96 -24.94
CA ASP A 278 -5.36 2.19 -24.65
C ASP A 278 -5.74 3.68 -24.53
N SER A 279 -4.80 4.58 -24.80
CA SER A 279 -4.93 6.05 -24.67
C SER A 279 -5.10 6.55 -23.24
N SER A 280 -4.81 5.73 -22.21
CA SER A 280 -4.63 6.25 -20.86
C SER A 280 -3.33 7.03 -20.76
N ARG A 281 -3.21 7.86 -19.71
CA ARG A 281 -1.94 8.51 -19.40
C ARG A 281 -0.90 7.41 -19.20
N ASN A 282 0.29 7.63 -19.75
CA ASN A 282 1.36 6.64 -19.73
C ASN A 282 1.69 6.14 -18.31
N ASP A 283 1.79 4.82 -18.17
CA ASP A 283 2.40 4.16 -17.02
C ASP A 283 3.93 4.32 -17.03
N ILE A 284 4.53 4.55 -15.87
CA ILE A 284 5.99 4.50 -15.74
C ILE A 284 6.42 3.04 -15.83
N GLY A 285 7.35 2.71 -16.73
CA GLY A 285 7.89 1.35 -16.90
C GLY A 285 7.65 0.72 -18.27
N ALA A 286 8.10 -0.53 -18.44
CA ALA A 286 8.10 -1.23 -19.73
C ALA A 286 6.78 -1.90 -20.12
N VAL A 287 5.94 -2.22 -19.15
CA VAL A 287 4.71 -3.02 -19.34
C VAL A 287 3.53 -2.23 -18.79
N PRO A 288 2.79 -1.50 -19.64
CA PRO A 288 1.61 -0.78 -19.19
C PRO A 288 0.43 -1.74 -19.01
N LEU A 289 -0.51 -1.35 -18.16
CA LEU A 289 -1.54 -2.22 -17.61
C LEU A 289 -2.49 -2.83 -18.67
N HIS A 290 -2.52 -2.34 -19.92
CA HIS A 290 -3.44 -2.84 -20.96
C HIS A 290 -2.85 -3.00 -22.39
N ALA A 291 -1.54 -3.24 -22.55
CA ALA A 291 -0.84 -3.13 -23.83
C ALA A 291 -1.33 -3.95 -25.08
N TRP A 292 -2.31 -4.86 -25.02
CA TRP A 292 -2.60 -5.78 -26.15
C TRP A 292 -4.08 -6.15 -26.42
N SER A 293 -5.07 -5.34 -26.03
CA SER A 293 -6.49 -5.79 -26.00
C SER A 293 -7.39 -5.47 -27.21
N ASP A 294 -7.00 -4.61 -28.17
CA ASP A 294 -7.94 -3.99 -29.13
C ASP A 294 -8.57 -4.88 -30.24
N GLN A 295 -8.49 -6.21 -30.18
CA GLN A 295 -9.09 -7.08 -31.21
C GLN A 295 -9.85 -8.32 -30.70
N TYR A 296 -9.75 -8.72 -29.42
CA TYR A 296 -10.28 -10.00 -28.95
C TYR A 296 -10.84 -9.92 -27.52
N PRO A 297 -11.86 -10.73 -27.17
CA PRO A 297 -12.43 -10.72 -25.82
C PRO A 297 -11.38 -11.19 -24.81
N LEU A 298 -11.20 -10.44 -23.72
CA LEU A 298 -10.25 -10.74 -22.66
C LEU A 298 -10.97 -11.26 -21.44
N ALA A 299 -10.50 -12.37 -20.89
CA ALA A 299 -10.94 -12.80 -19.56
C ALA A 299 -10.33 -11.82 -18.55
N ALA A 300 -11.13 -11.36 -17.60
CA ALA A 300 -10.72 -10.50 -16.52
C ALA A 300 -11.27 -11.04 -15.18
N LYS A 301 -10.70 -10.57 -14.08
CA LYS A 301 -11.21 -10.78 -12.71
C LYS A 301 -11.58 -12.23 -12.37
N LEU A 302 -10.57 -13.11 -12.27
CA LEU A 302 -10.75 -14.47 -11.75
C LEU A 302 -11.17 -14.44 -10.27
N ASN A 303 -12.35 -14.96 -9.95
CA ASN A 303 -12.88 -15.09 -8.58
C ASN A 303 -13.30 -16.55 -8.30
N PHE A 304 -13.35 -16.95 -7.04
CA PHE A 304 -13.80 -18.26 -6.57
C PHE A 304 -15.03 -18.18 -5.63
N GLY A 305 -15.54 -16.98 -5.37
CA GLY A 305 -16.71 -16.73 -4.52
C GLY A 305 -16.51 -17.28 -3.10
N ALA A 306 -17.58 -17.82 -2.49
CA ALA A 306 -17.53 -18.37 -1.13
C ALA A 306 -16.55 -19.56 -0.93
N ASP A 307 -16.01 -20.12 -2.02
CA ASP A 307 -14.98 -21.16 -1.97
C ASP A 307 -13.55 -20.59 -1.79
N ALA A 308 -13.39 -19.26 -1.72
CA ALA A 308 -12.13 -18.60 -1.39
C ALA A 308 -12.31 -17.44 -0.41
N HIS A 309 -11.25 -17.16 0.34
CA HIS A 309 -11.06 -15.91 1.06
C HIS A 309 -9.66 -15.37 0.70
N GLY A 310 -9.62 -14.25 -0.04
CA GLY A 310 -8.38 -13.78 -0.67
C GLY A 310 -7.83 -14.80 -1.68
N ASP A 311 -6.54 -15.14 -1.58
CA ASP A 311 -5.90 -16.15 -2.43
C ASP A 311 -5.94 -17.57 -1.82
N VAL A 312 -6.77 -17.82 -0.79
CA VAL A 312 -6.88 -19.14 -0.14
C VAL A 312 -8.23 -19.78 -0.43
N LEU A 313 -8.22 -21.00 -0.97
CA LEU A 313 -9.39 -21.83 -1.26
C LEU A 313 -9.80 -22.64 -0.04
N SER A 314 -11.08 -22.59 0.31
CA SER A 314 -11.71 -23.33 1.41
C SER A 314 -12.44 -24.61 0.95
N SER A 315 -12.45 -24.87 -0.37
CA SER A 315 -13.12 -26.02 -0.98
C SER A 315 -12.19 -26.83 -1.88
N PRO A 316 -12.17 -28.18 -1.78
CA PRO A 316 -11.35 -29.03 -2.65
C PRO A 316 -11.91 -29.16 -4.08
N THR A 317 -13.09 -28.58 -4.34
CA THR A 317 -13.73 -28.51 -5.67
C THR A 317 -14.35 -27.13 -5.86
N PRO A 318 -13.54 -26.07 -5.98
CA PRO A 318 -14.04 -24.71 -5.96
C PRO A 318 -14.81 -24.35 -7.23
N ALA A 319 -15.77 -23.45 -7.10
CA ALA A 319 -16.31 -22.70 -8.23
C ALA A 319 -15.29 -21.67 -8.71
N ILE A 320 -15.21 -21.46 -10.03
CA ILE A 320 -14.33 -20.51 -10.69
C ILE A 320 -15.21 -19.59 -11.52
N TYR A 321 -15.10 -18.30 -11.27
CA TYR A 321 -15.83 -17.21 -11.91
C TYR A 321 -14.85 -16.30 -12.64
N TRP A 322 -15.30 -15.67 -13.71
CA TRP A 322 -14.53 -14.65 -14.43
C TRP A 322 -15.46 -13.63 -15.06
N THR A 323 -14.95 -12.44 -15.34
CA THR A 323 -15.59 -11.48 -16.24
C THR A 323 -14.86 -11.48 -17.57
N PHE A 324 -15.42 -10.79 -18.57
CA PHE A 324 -14.69 -10.54 -19.81
C PHE A 324 -15.06 -9.20 -20.42
N THR A 325 -14.09 -8.57 -21.08
CA THR A 325 -14.29 -7.35 -21.87
C THR A 325 -14.21 -7.69 -23.35
N ASP A 326 -15.16 -7.19 -24.17
CA ASP A 326 -15.18 -7.42 -25.61
C ASP A 326 -15.55 -6.15 -26.39
N THR A 327 -14.54 -5.51 -26.98
CA THR A 327 -14.71 -4.30 -27.82
C THR A 327 -15.32 -4.61 -29.19
N SER A 328 -15.43 -5.90 -29.58
CA SER A 328 -16.03 -6.31 -30.86
C SER A 328 -17.57 -6.42 -30.83
N GLY A 329 -18.17 -6.39 -29.63
CA GLY A 329 -19.62 -6.48 -29.42
C GLY A 329 -20.24 -7.84 -29.74
N VAL A 330 -19.43 -8.91 -29.87
CA VAL A 330 -19.89 -10.27 -30.19
C VAL A 330 -20.16 -11.09 -28.93
N GLY A 331 -19.51 -10.74 -27.81
CA GLY A 331 -19.57 -11.44 -26.53
C GLY A 331 -18.76 -12.73 -26.52
N GLN A 332 -18.52 -13.27 -25.31
CA GLN A 332 -17.96 -14.60 -25.14
C GLN A 332 -18.90 -15.67 -25.74
N VAL A 333 -18.33 -16.58 -26.52
CA VAL A 333 -19.02 -17.79 -27.02
C VAL A 333 -18.26 -19.08 -26.70
N GLN A 334 -16.98 -18.98 -26.36
CA GLN A 334 -16.18 -20.09 -25.86
C GLN A 334 -15.28 -19.62 -24.71
N TYR A 335 -14.96 -20.55 -23.81
CA TYR A 335 -13.99 -20.36 -22.75
C TYR A 335 -13.08 -21.58 -22.61
N GLU A 336 -11.95 -21.41 -21.93
CA GLU A 336 -11.04 -22.48 -21.57
C GLU A 336 -10.42 -22.16 -20.21
N ILE A 337 -10.37 -23.15 -19.33
CA ILE A 337 -9.82 -23.05 -17.98
C ILE A 337 -8.76 -24.12 -17.82
N GLU A 338 -7.65 -23.73 -17.21
CA GLU A 338 -6.59 -24.65 -16.82
C GLU A 338 -6.16 -24.40 -15.38
N VAL A 339 -5.86 -25.49 -14.68
CA VAL A 339 -5.37 -25.52 -13.30
C VAL A 339 -4.09 -26.35 -13.28
N ASP A 340 -3.03 -25.79 -12.71
CA ASP A 340 -1.68 -26.33 -12.73
C ASP A 340 -1.06 -26.26 -11.33
N SER A 341 -0.27 -27.27 -10.97
CA SER A 341 0.35 -27.33 -9.64
C SER A 341 1.61 -26.48 -9.52
N ASP A 342 2.26 -26.11 -10.63
CA ASP A 342 3.56 -25.42 -10.63
C ASP A 342 3.64 -24.17 -11.53
N GLY A 343 2.56 -23.85 -12.24
CA GLY A 343 2.48 -22.69 -13.12
C GLY A 343 3.45 -22.75 -14.31
N SER A 344 4.02 -23.93 -14.62
CA SER A 344 4.94 -24.11 -15.75
C SER A 344 4.22 -24.17 -17.09
N TRP A 345 2.92 -24.48 -17.08
CA TRP A 345 2.03 -24.53 -18.24
C TRP A 345 2.49 -25.44 -19.38
N SER A 346 3.47 -26.31 -19.12
CA SER A 346 3.94 -27.31 -20.08
C SER A 346 2.90 -28.41 -20.31
N SER A 347 2.09 -28.67 -19.28
CA SER A 347 0.79 -29.34 -19.30
C SER A 347 0.03 -28.97 -18.02
N ALA A 348 -1.22 -28.52 -18.11
CA ALA A 348 -2.07 -28.35 -16.92
C ALA A 348 -2.33 -29.72 -16.27
N ASP A 349 -1.68 -29.98 -15.15
CA ASP A 349 -1.61 -31.31 -14.55
C ASP A 349 -2.76 -31.62 -13.58
N LEU A 350 -3.37 -30.59 -12.99
CA LEU A 350 -4.52 -30.71 -12.09
C LEU A 350 -5.84 -30.79 -12.86
N TRP A 351 -6.11 -29.84 -13.76
CA TRP A 351 -7.34 -29.83 -14.55
C TRP A 351 -7.26 -28.96 -15.81
N SER A 352 -7.97 -29.35 -16.86
CA SER A 352 -8.23 -28.52 -18.03
C SER A 352 -9.63 -28.80 -18.57
N THR A 353 -10.34 -27.76 -18.99
CA THR A 353 -11.65 -27.92 -19.63
C THR A 353 -11.56 -28.30 -21.11
N ASP A 354 -10.39 -28.15 -21.74
CA ASP A 354 -10.27 -27.85 -23.17
C ASP A 354 -11.19 -26.66 -23.58
N ALA A 355 -11.29 -26.37 -24.88
CA ALA A 355 -12.20 -25.35 -25.39
C ALA A 355 -13.68 -25.74 -25.19
N VAL A 356 -14.40 -25.03 -24.32
CA VAL A 356 -15.84 -25.20 -24.08
C VAL A 356 -16.62 -24.17 -24.87
N THR A 357 -17.69 -24.58 -25.57
CA THR A 357 -18.60 -23.67 -26.28
C THR A 357 -19.77 -23.32 -25.38
N SER A 358 -19.65 -22.23 -24.62
CA SER A 358 -20.70 -21.70 -23.75
C SER A 358 -20.49 -20.19 -23.49
N PRO A 359 -21.58 -19.41 -23.33
CA PRO A 359 -21.48 -18.02 -22.86
C PRO A 359 -21.33 -17.90 -21.34
N ASP A 360 -21.33 -19.00 -20.60
CA ASP A 360 -21.24 -18.98 -19.13
C ASP A 360 -19.92 -18.37 -18.65
N THR A 361 -19.98 -17.59 -17.58
CA THR A 361 -18.85 -16.93 -16.92
C THR A 361 -18.43 -17.62 -15.62
N GLN A 362 -18.80 -18.89 -15.49
CA GLN A 362 -18.49 -19.72 -14.33
C GLN A 362 -18.32 -21.19 -14.69
N ALA A 363 -17.49 -21.90 -13.92
CA ALA A 363 -17.33 -23.34 -13.98
C ALA A 363 -16.93 -23.90 -12.61
N VAL A 364 -17.39 -25.10 -12.28
CA VAL A 364 -16.94 -25.81 -11.08
C VAL A 364 -15.73 -26.66 -11.45
N TYR A 365 -14.68 -26.58 -10.65
CA TYR A 365 -13.49 -27.42 -10.81
C TYR A 365 -13.89 -28.91 -10.83
N ALA A 366 -13.55 -29.58 -11.93
CA ALA A 366 -13.95 -30.98 -12.19
C ALA A 366 -12.76 -31.95 -12.23
N GLY A 367 -11.58 -31.51 -11.74
CA GLY A 367 -10.40 -32.36 -11.59
C GLY A 367 -10.51 -33.31 -10.40
N LEU A 368 -9.39 -33.96 -10.05
CA LEU A 368 -9.29 -34.67 -8.77
C LEU A 368 -9.35 -33.65 -7.63
N PRO A 369 -10.02 -33.95 -6.50
CA PRO A 369 -10.08 -33.06 -5.35
C PRO A 369 -8.70 -32.50 -5.03
N LEU A 370 -8.62 -31.17 -4.92
CA LEU A 370 -7.37 -30.48 -4.67
C LEU A 370 -6.75 -30.99 -3.37
N ALA A 371 -5.42 -31.10 -3.35
CA ALA A 371 -4.71 -31.43 -2.13
C ALA A 371 -4.79 -30.22 -1.20
N ASP A 372 -4.96 -30.47 0.10
CA ASP A 372 -4.95 -29.43 1.11
C ASP A 372 -3.53 -28.86 1.28
N HIS A 373 -3.43 -27.64 1.83
CA HIS A 373 -2.17 -26.91 2.04
C HIS A 373 -1.20 -26.89 0.84
N SER A 374 -1.74 -26.74 -0.37
CA SER A 374 -0.98 -26.74 -1.63
C SER A 374 -1.19 -25.43 -2.39
N ASP A 375 -0.12 -24.96 -3.04
CA ASP A 375 -0.19 -23.91 -4.06
C ASP A 375 -0.72 -24.49 -5.38
N LEU A 376 -1.49 -23.68 -6.11
CA LEU A 376 -1.93 -23.96 -7.46
C LEU A 376 -2.05 -22.68 -8.28
N TYR A 377 -2.10 -22.83 -9.59
CA TYR A 377 -2.27 -21.75 -10.54
C TYR A 377 -3.49 -22.02 -11.39
N VAL A 378 -4.42 -21.07 -11.43
CA VAL A 378 -5.61 -21.13 -12.28
C VAL A 378 -5.48 -20.10 -13.39
N ARG A 379 -5.83 -20.47 -14.61
CA ARG A 379 -5.95 -19.51 -15.72
C ARG A 379 -7.23 -19.72 -16.52
N VAL A 380 -7.79 -18.62 -17.01
CA VAL A 380 -8.98 -18.59 -17.87
C VAL A 380 -8.68 -17.75 -19.11
N ARG A 381 -9.15 -18.21 -20.28
CA ARG A 381 -9.22 -17.39 -21.50
C ARG A 381 -10.57 -17.54 -22.16
N VAL A 382 -10.97 -16.53 -22.93
CA VAL A 382 -12.27 -16.48 -23.62
C VAL A 382 -12.11 -16.22 -25.12
N SER A 383 -13.15 -16.53 -25.89
CA SER A 383 -13.16 -16.35 -27.35
C SER A 383 -14.53 -15.90 -27.85
N ASN A 384 -14.51 -15.07 -28.89
CA ASN A 384 -15.67 -14.65 -29.68
C ASN A 384 -16.00 -15.62 -30.84
N GLY A 385 -15.36 -16.80 -30.88
CA GLY A 385 -15.57 -17.86 -31.87
C GLY A 385 -14.77 -17.69 -33.16
N SER A 386 -14.02 -16.60 -33.29
CA SER A 386 -13.08 -16.37 -34.41
C SER A 386 -11.61 -16.40 -33.99
N ALA A 387 -11.30 -15.96 -32.77
CA ALA A 387 -9.97 -15.99 -32.16
C ALA A 387 -10.08 -15.98 -30.62
N TRP A 388 -9.02 -16.43 -29.96
CA TRP A 388 -8.91 -16.45 -28.48
C TRP A 388 -8.24 -15.18 -27.98
N GLY A 389 -8.73 -14.65 -26.84
CA GLY A 389 -8.01 -13.68 -26.04
C GLY A 389 -6.81 -14.27 -25.30
N THR A 390 -6.10 -13.42 -24.58
CA THR A 390 -4.99 -13.85 -23.71
C THR A 390 -5.51 -14.58 -22.47
N TRP A 391 -4.61 -15.28 -21.78
CA TRP A 391 -4.91 -15.92 -20.50
C TRP A 391 -4.89 -14.88 -19.38
N SER A 392 -5.96 -14.84 -18.59
CA SER A 392 -5.95 -14.28 -17.24
C SER A 392 -5.55 -15.38 -16.26
N MET A 393 -4.68 -15.10 -15.30
CA MET A 393 -4.14 -16.09 -14.38
C MET A 393 -4.15 -15.60 -12.94
N ARG A 394 -4.30 -16.52 -11.99
CA ARG A 394 -4.28 -16.27 -10.55
C ARG A 394 -3.63 -17.44 -9.82
N ARG A 395 -2.73 -17.16 -8.89
CA ARG A 395 -2.19 -18.15 -7.95
C ARG A 395 -3.14 -18.27 -6.77
N MET A 396 -3.39 -19.48 -6.31
CA MET A 396 -4.20 -19.77 -5.13
C MET A 396 -3.47 -20.76 -4.23
N SER A 397 -3.72 -20.68 -2.93
CA SER A 397 -3.37 -21.69 -1.94
C SER A 397 -4.64 -22.43 -1.51
N THR A 398 -4.53 -23.62 -0.94
CA THR A 398 -5.67 -24.36 -0.39
C THR A 398 -5.56 -24.49 1.13
N ASN A 399 -6.62 -24.24 1.89
CA ASN A 399 -6.74 -24.61 3.30
C ASN A 399 -8.16 -25.11 3.58
N PHE A 400 -8.32 -26.44 3.63
CA PHE A 400 -9.60 -27.12 3.83
C PHE A 400 -9.75 -27.66 5.25
N ASN A 401 -8.64 -27.83 5.98
CA ASN A 401 -8.64 -28.41 7.31
C ASN A 401 -7.56 -27.75 8.18
N PRO A 402 -7.94 -26.99 9.23
CA PRO A 402 -6.99 -26.26 10.08
C PRO A 402 -6.20 -27.17 11.05
N THR A 403 -6.14 -28.48 10.79
CA THR A 403 -5.47 -29.47 11.64
C THR A 403 -4.48 -30.30 10.84
N ILE A 404 -3.23 -30.33 11.30
CA ILE A 404 -2.11 -31.04 10.68
C ILE A 404 -1.62 -32.17 11.59
N LEU A 405 -1.39 -33.37 11.05
CA LEU A 405 -1.00 -34.56 11.83
C LEU A 405 0.48 -34.92 11.65
N VAL A 406 1.19 -35.09 12.77
CA VAL A 406 2.58 -35.57 12.81
C VAL A 406 2.65 -36.86 13.64
N PRO A 407 3.17 -37.99 13.13
CA PRO A 407 3.92 -38.16 11.89
C PRO A 407 3.05 -38.57 10.67
N GLU A 408 1.73 -38.62 10.79
CA GLU A 408 0.85 -39.22 9.78
C GLU A 408 0.86 -38.49 8.43
N GLU A 409 0.86 -37.16 8.45
CA GLU A 409 0.88 -36.31 7.26
C GLU A 409 2.28 -35.77 6.98
N TYR A 410 2.96 -35.27 8.02
CA TYR A 410 4.34 -34.80 7.95
C TYR A 410 5.21 -35.59 8.91
N LEU A 411 6.39 -36.03 8.46
CA LEU A 411 7.27 -36.86 9.29
C LEU A 411 7.95 -36.08 10.43
N THR A 412 8.02 -34.75 10.28
CA THR A 412 8.71 -33.84 11.20
C THR A 412 7.77 -32.72 11.63
N ILE A 413 8.04 -32.15 12.80
CA ILE A 413 7.25 -31.03 13.34
C ILE A 413 7.53 -29.76 12.52
N GLN A 414 8.78 -29.53 12.11
CA GLN A 414 9.10 -28.32 11.33
C GLN A 414 8.42 -28.32 9.96
N GLU A 415 8.37 -29.44 9.22
CA GLU A 415 7.67 -29.47 7.92
C GLU A 415 6.17 -29.16 8.06
N ALA A 416 5.55 -29.61 9.16
CA ALA A 416 4.18 -29.24 9.48
C ALA A 416 4.03 -27.73 9.76
N ILE A 417 4.97 -27.13 10.51
CA ILE A 417 4.99 -25.67 10.76
C ILE A 417 5.23 -24.89 9.47
N ASP A 418 6.15 -25.32 8.61
CA ASP A 418 6.45 -24.67 7.34
C ASP A 418 5.19 -24.55 6.46
N THR A 419 4.31 -25.55 6.54
CA THR A 419 3.09 -25.67 5.74
C THR A 419 1.85 -25.04 6.39
N ALA A 420 1.82 -24.90 7.72
CA ALA A 420 0.68 -24.36 8.47
C ALA A 420 0.36 -22.89 8.12
N PHE A 421 -0.92 -22.53 8.18
CA PHE A 421 -1.41 -21.16 8.20
C PHE A 421 -1.65 -20.66 9.64
N ASN A 422 -1.87 -19.36 9.82
CA ASN A 422 -2.31 -18.83 11.11
C ASN A 422 -3.68 -19.42 11.48
N GLY A 423 -3.85 -19.80 12.75
CA GLY A 423 -5.03 -20.50 13.27
C GLY A 423 -4.90 -22.03 13.30
N ASP A 424 -3.92 -22.61 12.61
CA ASP A 424 -3.80 -24.07 12.51
C ASP A 424 -3.32 -24.73 13.81
N THR A 425 -3.75 -25.98 14.00
CA THR A 425 -3.32 -26.85 15.08
C THR A 425 -2.52 -28.04 14.56
N ILE A 426 -1.28 -28.19 15.02
CA ILE A 426 -0.41 -29.33 14.74
C ILE A 426 -0.52 -30.36 15.87
N LEU A 427 -1.12 -31.51 15.56
CA LEU A 427 -1.26 -32.63 16.48
C LEU A 427 -0.08 -33.60 16.34
N VAL A 428 0.72 -33.71 17.39
CA VAL A 428 1.92 -34.55 17.42
C VAL A 428 1.66 -35.86 18.17
N GLY A 429 1.79 -36.96 17.46
CA GLY A 429 1.73 -38.34 17.94
C GLY A 429 2.88 -38.69 18.90
N PRO A 430 2.73 -39.77 19.71
CA PRO A 430 3.82 -40.25 20.57
C PRO A 430 5.06 -40.64 19.75
N GLY A 431 6.23 -40.21 20.20
CA GLY A 431 7.49 -40.42 19.48
C GLY A 431 8.67 -39.65 20.06
N ASP A 432 9.88 -39.97 19.57
CA ASP A 432 11.11 -39.23 19.83
C ASP A 432 11.43 -38.35 18.61
N TYR A 433 11.20 -37.04 18.72
CA TYR A 433 11.44 -36.04 17.68
C TYR A 433 12.78 -35.34 17.94
N THR A 434 13.68 -35.36 16.96
CA THR A 434 15.02 -34.76 17.06
C THR A 434 15.16 -33.63 16.04
N GLU A 435 14.77 -32.43 16.44
CA GLU A 435 14.56 -31.27 15.58
C GLU A 435 14.82 -29.96 16.36
N ASN A 436 15.19 -28.89 15.65
CA ASN A 436 15.10 -27.54 16.18
C ASN A 436 13.94 -26.87 15.45
N ILE A 437 12.89 -26.49 16.16
CA ILE A 437 11.67 -25.95 15.55
C ILE A 437 11.58 -24.43 15.69
N ASP A 438 11.07 -23.77 14.67
CA ASP A 438 10.84 -22.33 14.56
C ASP A 438 9.41 -22.07 14.10
N PHE A 439 8.68 -21.22 14.83
CA PHE A 439 7.27 -20.90 14.56
C PHE A 439 7.07 -19.91 13.41
N LEU A 440 8.15 -19.27 12.93
CA LEU A 440 8.14 -18.42 11.73
C LEU A 440 7.15 -17.24 11.78
N GLY A 441 6.79 -16.75 12.97
CA GLY A 441 5.82 -15.67 13.14
C GLY A 441 4.36 -16.12 13.04
N LYS A 442 4.10 -17.42 12.95
CA LYS A 442 2.75 -17.97 12.78
C LYS A 442 2.01 -18.11 14.11
N GLN A 443 0.71 -17.80 14.11
CA GLN A 443 -0.22 -18.02 15.20
C GLN A 443 -0.72 -19.48 15.17
N ILE A 444 0.03 -20.42 15.75
CA ILE A 444 -0.28 -21.86 15.67
C ILE A 444 -0.21 -22.57 17.03
N VAL A 445 -0.95 -23.67 17.15
CA VAL A 445 -0.93 -24.55 18.34
C VAL A 445 -0.18 -25.83 18.03
N ILE A 446 0.89 -26.14 18.78
CA ILE A 446 1.51 -27.48 18.74
C ILE A 446 1.12 -28.29 19.97
N LEU A 447 0.50 -29.45 19.75
CA LEU A 447 -0.12 -30.25 20.80
C LEU A 447 0.30 -31.72 20.72
N SER A 448 0.90 -32.23 21.79
CA SER A 448 1.12 -33.66 21.96
C SER A 448 -0.19 -34.40 22.25
N THR A 449 -0.52 -35.38 21.40
CA THR A 449 -1.73 -36.21 21.50
C THR A 449 -1.64 -37.31 22.57
N ALA A 450 -0.46 -37.58 23.12
CA ALA A 450 -0.24 -38.64 24.10
C ALA A 450 0.43 -38.14 25.40
N GLY A 451 0.69 -36.83 25.50
CA GLY A 451 1.31 -36.20 26.66
C GLY A 451 2.83 -36.36 26.73
N PRO A 452 3.47 -35.76 27.73
CA PRO A 452 4.93 -35.60 27.77
C PRO A 452 5.68 -36.89 28.08
N GLU A 453 5.02 -37.89 28.66
CA GLU A 453 5.63 -39.18 29.04
C GLU A 453 6.12 -40.00 27.85
N VAL A 454 5.59 -39.74 26.65
CA VAL A 454 5.86 -40.53 25.45
C VAL A 454 6.10 -39.69 24.19
N THR A 455 6.03 -38.37 24.29
CA THR A 455 6.28 -37.44 23.17
C THR A 455 7.46 -36.54 23.53
N VAL A 456 8.64 -36.92 23.07
CA VAL A 456 9.92 -36.32 23.46
C VAL A 456 10.45 -35.46 22.31
N LEU A 457 10.83 -34.22 22.61
CA LEU A 457 11.49 -33.29 21.69
C LEU A 457 12.92 -33.00 22.15
N ARG A 458 13.88 -33.19 21.25
CA ARG A 458 15.32 -32.94 21.46
C ARG A 458 15.89 -32.13 20.32
N PRO A 459 16.86 -31.22 20.57
CA PRO A 459 17.48 -30.46 19.49
C PRO A 459 18.30 -31.37 18.57
N ALA A 460 18.15 -31.20 17.25
CA ALA A 460 19.08 -31.77 16.27
C ALA A 460 20.46 -31.10 16.34
N ASN A 461 20.46 -29.80 16.61
CA ASN A 461 21.62 -28.96 16.84
C ASN A 461 21.53 -28.33 18.25
N PRO A 462 22.27 -28.87 19.24
CA PRO A 462 22.34 -28.31 20.59
C PRO A 462 22.90 -26.88 20.66
N ALA A 463 23.56 -26.41 19.58
CA ALA A 463 24.08 -25.05 19.42
C ALA A 463 23.00 -23.98 19.18
N ALA A 464 21.75 -24.40 18.95
CA ALA A 464 20.59 -23.54 18.68
C ALA A 464 19.43 -23.90 19.62
N SER A 465 18.46 -23.00 19.72
CA SER A 465 17.27 -23.24 20.55
C SER A 465 16.49 -24.43 20.03
N THR A 466 16.00 -25.27 20.96
CA THR A 466 15.16 -26.43 20.58
C THR A 466 13.83 -25.94 20.02
N ILE A 467 13.29 -24.87 20.61
CA ILE A 467 12.09 -24.19 20.14
C ILE A 467 12.36 -22.68 20.05
N LYS A 468 12.04 -22.09 18.91
CA LYS A 468 12.14 -20.66 18.64
C LYS A 468 10.75 -20.09 18.33
N ILE A 469 10.38 -19.08 19.10
CA ILE A 469 9.18 -18.24 18.95
C ILE A 469 9.67 -16.80 18.98
N ALA A 470 10.32 -16.38 17.90
CA ALA A 470 11.08 -15.13 17.90
C ALA A 470 10.96 -14.39 16.56
N SER A 471 9.78 -14.44 15.97
CA SER A 471 9.44 -13.80 14.70
C SER A 471 8.11 -13.06 14.80
N GLU A 472 7.85 -12.47 15.97
CA GLU A 472 6.66 -11.63 16.27
C GLU A 472 5.33 -12.41 16.26
N GLU A 473 5.37 -13.64 16.79
CA GLU A 473 4.21 -14.53 16.84
C GLU A 473 3.01 -13.89 17.61
N PRO A 474 1.78 -13.93 17.04
CA PRO A 474 0.58 -13.37 17.67
C PRO A 474 0.04 -14.18 18.87
N ILE A 475 -0.93 -13.58 19.56
CA ILE A 475 -1.69 -14.22 20.66
C ILE A 475 -2.42 -15.46 20.15
N GLY A 476 -2.44 -16.56 20.91
CA GLY A 476 -2.99 -17.84 20.46
C GLY A 476 -1.93 -18.88 20.10
N THR A 477 -0.66 -18.47 20.03
CA THR A 477 0.49 -19.39 19.86
C THR A 477 0.69 -20.27 21.10
N GLU A 478 0.69 -21.60 20.95
CA GLU A 478 0.74 -22.55 22.09
C GLU A 478 1.73 -23.72 21.88
N ILE A 479 2.43 -24.11 22.97
CA ILE A 479 3.15 -25.38 23.10
C ILE A 479 2.58 -26.20 24.25
N ASN A 480 2.14 -27.43 23.97
CA ASN A 480 1.45 -28.23 24.98
C ASN A 480 1.75 -29.74 24.96
N GLY A 481 2.19 -30.26 26.12
CA GLY A 481 2.23 -31.69 26.39
C GLY A 481 3.50 -32.43 25.97
N PHE A 482 4.64 -31.75 25.85
CA PHE A 482 5.90 -32.35 25.38
C PHE A 482 6.90 -32.59 26.52
N SER A 483 7.72 -33.65 26.40
CA SER A 483 8.97 -33.77 27.14
C SER A 483 10.08 -33.09 26.34
N ILE A 484 10.71 -32.04 26.88
CA ILE A 484 11.70 -31.20 26.17
C ILE A 484 13.04 -31.31 26.88
N THR A 485 14.06 -31.81 26.19
CA THR A 485 15.31 -32.24 26.85
C THR A 485 16.52 -32.24 25.92
N GLY A 486 17.70 -32.01 26.49
CA GLY A 486 18.99 -32.04 25.77
C GLY A 486 19.38 -30.71 25.10
N GLY A 487 18.65 -29.62 25.34
CA GLY A 487 19.04 -28.25 24.99
C GLY A 487 20.17 -27.72 25.88
N GLY A 488 20.97 -26.76 25.41
CA GLY A 488 22.03 -26.21 26.27
C GLY A 488 22.87 -25.05 25.74
N ASP A 489 23.34 -25.03 24.49
CA ASP A 489 24.32 -23.98 24.12
C ASP A 489 23.68 -22.59 23.99
N THR A 490 22.36 -22.56 23.75
CA THR A 490 21.47 -21.39 23.80
C THR A 490 20.20 -21.74 24.59
N HIS A 491 19.20 -20.84 24.64
CA HIS A 491 17.95 -21.09 25.36
C HIS A 491 17.26 -22.35 24.83
N THR A 492 16.63 -23.16 25.68
CA THR A 492 15.89 -24.34 25.21
C THR A 492 14.64 -23.90 24.45
N ILE A 493 13.88 -22.97 25.03
CA ILE A 493 12.76 -22.27 24.42
C ILE A 493 13.10 -20.77 24.41
N ALA A 494 13.18 -20.17 23.23
CA ALA A 494 13.44 -18.74 23.07
C ALA A 494 12.16 -18.03 22.61
N VAL A 495 11.66 -17.10 23.41
CA VAL A 495 10.49 -16.25 23.09
C VAL A 495 10.91 -14.80 22.96
N SER A 496 10.70 -14.16 21.81
CA SER A 496 11.11 -12.77 21.56
C SER A 496 10.20 -11.99 20.62
N GLY A 497 9.76 -10.79 21.04
CA GLY A 497 8.92 -9.92 20.21
C GLY A 497 7.45 -10.36 20.10
N SER A 498 7.05 -11.42 20.78
CA SER A 498 5.75 -12.08 20.65
C SER A 498 4.78 -11.71 21.78
N ALA A 499 3.47 -11.70 21.51
CA ALA A 499 2.45 -11.35 22.50
C ALA A 499 1.51 -12.54 22.78
N GLY A 500 1.44 -13.00 24.04
CA GLY A 500 0.42 -13.96 24.49
C GLY A 500 0.73 -15.44 24.21
N VAL A 501 2.01 -15.84 24.23
CA VAL A 501 2.44 -17.23 24.00
C VAL A 501 2.12 -18.10 25.21
N LEU A 502 1.48 -19.26 25.00
CA LEU A 502 1.10 -20.21 26.05
C LEU A 502 2.01 -21.45 26.05
N ILE A 503 2.74 -21.68 27.14
CA ILE A 503 3.60 -22.86 27.33
C ILE A 503 3.04 -23.67 28.49
N ARG A 504 2.46 -24.85 28.20
CA ARG A 504 1.77 -25.64 29.24
C ARG A 504 1.88 -27.15 29.19
N ASN A 505 1.70 -27.79 30.35
CA ASN A 505 1.71 -29.26 30.49
C ASN A 505 2.97 -29.96 29.97
N ASN A 506 4.10 -29.24 29.89
CA ASN A 506 5.36 -29.80 29.40
C ASN A 506 6.22 -30.32 30.56
N VAL A 507 7.08 -31.29 30.27
CA VAL A 507 8.14 -31.76 31.17
C VAL A 507 9.48 -31.33 30.59
N ILE A 508 10.10 -30.31 31.17
CA ILE A 508 11.31 -29.67 30.65
C ILE A 508 12.48 -30.06 31.54
N HIS A 509 13.41 -30.86 31.01
CA HIS A 509 14.42 -31.47 31.86
C HIS A 509 15.76 -31.77 31.20
N ASP A 510 16.79 -31.87 32.03
CA ASP A 510 18.16 -32.16 31.60
C ASP A 510 18.67 -31.21 30.49
N ASN A 511 18.18 -29.96 30.49
CA ASN A 511 18.65 -28.91 29.60
C ASN A 511 19.78 -28.14 30.31
N ILE A 512 21.03 -28.49 29.99
CA ILE A 512 22.22 -28.03 30.71
C ILE A 512 23.13 -27.27 29.75
N PRO A 513 23.38 -25.96 29.99
CA PRO A 513 24.25 -25.20 29.11
C PRO A 513 25.71 -25.67 29.08
N ILE A 514 26.26 -25.85 27.88
CA ILE A 514 27.65 -26.30 27.68
C ILE A 514 28.63 -25.08 27.64
N GLY A 515 28.11 -23.85 27.58
CA GLY A 515 28.83 -22.58 27.42
C GLY A 515 28.96 -21.69 28.68
N SER A 516 28.95 -20.35 28.52
CA SER A 516 29.26 -19.33 29.56
C SER A 516 28.38 -19.32 30.83
N GLY A 517 27.40 -20.22 30.92
CA GLY A 517 26.49 -20.38 32.05
C GLY A 517 25.37 -19.33 32.13
N ASN A 518 25.36 -18.31 31.26
CA ASN A 518 24.42 -17.19 31.31
C ASN A 518 23.20 -17.34 30.40
N VAL A 519 22.58 -18.52 30.39
CA VAL A 519 21.45 -18.84 29.51
C VAL A 519 20.29 -19.36 30.37
N GLU A 520 19.07 -18.96 30.05
CA GLU A 520 17.84 -19.52 30.64
C GLU A 520 17.32 -20.72 29.85
N VAL A 521 16.55 -21.59 30.50
CA VAL A 521 15.85 -22.67 29.80
C VAL A 521 14.73 -22.10 28.92
N VAL A 522 13.85 -21.29 29.50
CA VAL A 522 12.82 -20.51 28.81
C VAL A 522 13.17 -19.03 28.96
N SER A 523 13.50 -18.39 27.84
CA SER A 523 13.85 -16.96 27.80
C SER A 523 12.72 -16.16 27.18
N CYS A 524 12.28 -15.11 27.88
CA CYS A 524 11.21 -14.22 27.43
C CYS A 524 11.75 -12.80 27.33
N ASN A 525 11.93 -12.28 26.13
CA ASN A 525 12.50 -10.96 25.88
C ASN A 525 11.58 -10.14 24.97
N ASN A 526 11.15 -8.95 25.41
CA ASN A 526 10.15 -8.16 24.69
C ASN A 526 8.90 -9.00 24.32
N ALA A 527 8.40 -9.79 25.27
CA ALA A 527 7.36 -10.77 25.01
C ALA A 527 6.43 -10.97 26.22
N SER A 528 5.14 -11.18 25.95
CA SER A 528 4.15 -11.58 26.97
C SER A 528 3.91 -13.08 26.89
N VAL A 529 4.16 -13.82 27.97
CA VAL A 529 3.99 -15.28 28.00
C VAL A 529 3.17 -15.76 29.19
N VAL A 530 2.50 -16.90 29.04
CA VAL A 530 1.89 -17.66 30.13
C VAL A 530 2.58 -19.01 30.21
N VAL A 531 3.39 -19.21 31.24
CA VAL A 531 4.06 -20.49 31.54
C VAL A 531 3.29 -21.17 32.65
N THR A 532 2.58 -22.25 32.36
CA THR A 532 1.72 -22.91 33.37
C THR A 532 1.66 -24.42 33.30
N ARG A 533 1.55 -25.09 34.46
CA ARG A 533 1.45 -26.55 34.55
C ARG A 533 2.64 -27.29 33.93
N ASN A 534 3.82 -26.68 33.94
CA ASN A 534 5.04 -27.34 33.49
C ASN A 534 5.85 -27.86 34.67
N VAL A 535 6.53 -28.98 34.45
CA VAL A 535 7.49 -29.57 35.39
C VAL A 535 8.90 -29.30 34.86
N PHE A 536 9.72 -28.62 35.65
CA PHE A 536 11.12 -28.34 35.36
C PHE A 536 12.03 -29.12 36.31
N TYR A 537 12.88 -30.01 35.81
CA TYR A 537 13.88 -30.67 36.67
C TYR A 537 15.24 -30.89 36.03
N ASN A 538 16.29 -30.90 36.86
CA ASN A 538 17.68 -31.08 36.43
C ASN A 538 18.15 -30.12 35.31
N ASN A 539 17.58 -28.93 35.18
CA ASN A 539 18.03 -27.94 34.21
C ASN A 539 19.13 -27.05 34.78
N GLY A 540 20.05 -26.60 33.93
CA GLY A 540 21.16 -25.70 34.27
C GLY A 540 20.94 -24.26 33.79
N GLY A 541 21.87 -23.37 34.15
CA GLY A 541 21.89 -21.96 33.71
C GLY A 541 21.43 -20.96 34.78
N ILE A 542 21.06 -19.75 34.33
CA ILE A 542 20.72 -18.64 35.25
C ILE A 542 19.24 -18.60 35.67
N GLY A 543 18.43 -19.54 35.18
CA GLY A 543 17.03 -19.75 35.56
C GLY A 543 16.31 -20.67 34.59
N CYS A 544 15.27 -21.36 35.07
CA CYS A 544 14.37 -22.14 34.21
C CYS A 544 13.44 -21.22 33.41
N VAL A 545 12.91 -20.16 34.02
CA VAL A 545 12.11 -19.13 33.34
C VAL A 545 12.65 -17.76 33.66
N GLY A 546 13.03 -16.98 32.65
CA GLY A 546 13.57 -15.63 32.81
C GLY A 546 12.76 -14.58 32.07
N LEU A 547 12.22 -13.61 32.82
CA LEU A 547 11.53 -12.44 32.28
C LEU A 547 12.52 -11.28 32.09
N ARG A 548 12.75 -10.87 30.84
CA ARG A 548 13.67 -9.80 30.43
C ARG A 548 12.90 -8.53 30.02
N SER A 549 13.62 -7.50 29.56
CA SER A 549 13.03 -6.20 29.18
C SER A 549 11.83 -6.38 28.26
N GLY A 550 10.69 -5.72 28.55
CA GLY A 550 9.47 -5.84 27.74
C GLY A 550 8.63 -7.11 28.01
N ALA A 551 8.92 -7.86 29.07
CA ALA A 551 8.17 -9.05 29.49
C ALA A 551 7.32 -8.83 30.76
N GLU A 552 6.96 -7.59 31.08
CA GLU A 552 6.34 -7.20 32.34
C GLU A 552 4.92 -7.77 32.54
N ASN A 553 4.27 -8.22 31.46
CA ASN A 553 2.92 -8.79 31.47
C ASN A 553 2.88 -10.32 31.46
N SER A 554 4.01 -10.98 31.73
CA SER A 554 4.11 -12.44 31.71
C SER A 554 3.66 -13.11 33.03
N TRP A 555 3.15 -14.33 32.93
CA TRP A 555 2.62 -15.12 34.04
C TRP A 555 3.34 -16.46 34.17
N ILE A 556 3.79 -16.79 35.39
CA ILE A 556 4.39 -18.06 35.78
C ILE A 556 3.48 -18.67 36.85
N ILE A 557 2.62 -19.61 36.47
CA ILE A 557 1.54 -20.10 37.35
C ILE A 557 1.47 -21.62 37.42
N ASN A 558 1.28 -22.21 38.60
CA ASN A 558 1.06 -23.65 38.75
C ASN A 558 2.20 -24.46 38.09
N ASN A 559 3.46 -24.10 38.28
CA ASN A 559 4.59 -24.89 37.79
C ASN A 559 5.33 -25.56 38.96
N THR A 560 6.02 -26.66 38.69
CA THR A 560 6.91 -27.33 39.65
C THR A 560 8.34 -27.25 39.15
N PHE A 561 9.24 -26.67 39.93
CA PHE A 561 10.66 -26.57 39.66
C PHE A 561 11.41 -27.38 40.72
N ASP A 562 12.14 -28.42 40.32
CA ASP A 562 12.86 -29.29 41.26
C ASP A 562 14.29 -29.61 40.81
N GLY A 563 15.28 -29.40 41.68
CA GLY A 563 16.66 -29.82 41.41
C GLY A 563 17.38 -29.08 40.29
N ASN A 564 16.90 -27.89 39.92
CA ASN A 564 17.49 -27.04 38.88
C ASN A 564 18.66 -26.21 39.43
N GLU A 565 19.49 -25.62 38.57
CA GLU A 565 20.50 -24.65 39.00
C GLU A 565 19.84 -23.43 39.65
N ARG A 566 18.81 -22.89 39.01
CA ARG A 566 17.91 -21.85 39.54
C ARG A 566 16.47 -22.10 39.13
N GLY A 567 15.52 -21.68 39.95
CA GLY A 567 14.08 -21.76 39.66
C GLY A 567 13.65 -20.77 38.58
N PHE A 568 13.13 -19.60 38.94
CA PHE A 568 12.72 -18.57 37.97
C PHE A 568 13.11 -17.16 38.44
N PHE A 569 13.13 -16.21 37.50
CA PHE A 569 13.49 -14.83 37.83
C PHE A 569 12.85 -13.77 36.91
N SER A 570 12.81 -12.54 37.41
CA SER A 570 12.43 -11.35 36.63
C SER A 570 13.50 -10.25 36.72
N ILE A 571 14.02 -9.79 35.59
CA ILE A 571 14.85 -8.57 35.51
C ILE A 571 14.13 -7.42 34.78
N ALA A 572 12.92 -7.66 34.27
CA ALA A 572 12.10 -6.67 33.58
C ALA A 572 11.57 -5.57 34.52
N GLY A 573 11.33 -5.90 35.79
CA GLY A 573 10.58 -5.04 36.72
C GLY A 573 9.06 -5.18 36.56
N GLY A 574 8.58 -6.43 36.52
CA GLY A 574 7.17 -6.80 36.35
C GLY A 574 6.97 -8.33 36.35
N GLY A 575 5.77 -8.78 35.98
CA GLY A 575 5.37 -10.19 35.88
C GLY A 575 4.61 -10.74 37.11
N TYR A 576 3.92 -11.87 36.91
CA TYR A 576 3.08 -12.53 37.92
C TYR A 576 3.58 -13.95 38.20
N ALA A 577 3.88 -14.28 39.45
CA ALA A 577 4.32 -15.60 39.89
C ALA A 577 3.42 -16.12 41.02
N ILE A 578 2.59 -17.13 40.70
CA ILE A 578 1.52 -17.60 41.58
C ILE A 578 1.45 -19.13 41.60
N ASN A 579 1.18 -19.75 42.76
CA ASN A 579 0.93 -21.20 42.88
C ASN A 579 2.06 -22.11 42.39
N ASN A 580 3.31 -21.64 42.33
CA ASN A 580 4.42 -22.49 41.91
C ASN A 580 5.01 -23.23 43.12
N ILE A 581 5.57 -24.42 42.88
CA ILE A 581 6.44 -25.10 43.82
C ILE A 581 7.87 -25.01 43.30
N VAL A 582 8.82 -24.55 44.13
CA VAL A 582 10.24 -24.45 43.81
C VAL A 582 11.05 -25.15 44.89
N THR A 583 11.63 -26.29 44.57
CA THR A 583 12.40 -27.12 45.49
C THR A 583 13.80 -27.44 44.99
N ASN A 584 14.72 -27.64 45.94
CA ASN A 584 16.04 -28.23 45.69
C ASN A 584 16.92 -27.49 44.67
N SER A 585 16.66 -26.20 44.38
CA SER A 585 17.47 -25.40 43.47
C SER A 585 18.82 -25.04 44.13
N ILE A 586 19.92 -25.22 43.40
CA ILE A 586 21.28 -25.19 44.01
C ILE A 586 21.92 -23.78 44.07
N ASP A 587 21.45 -22.82 43.27
CA ASP A 587 21.96 -21.43 43.19
C ASP A 587 20.84 -20.38 43.17
N GLY A 588 19.69 -20.68 43.80
CA GLY A 588 18.57 -19.76 44.02
C GLY A 588 17.22 -20.30 43.57
N GLY A 589 16.22 -20.25 44.44
CA GLY A 589 14.83 -20.59 44.08
C GLY A 589 14.19 -19.50 43.22
N VAL A 590 13.88 -18.35 43.83
CA VAL A 590 13.29 -17.19 43.14
C VAL A 590 14.24 -15.99 43.19
N ASN A 591 14.38 -15.29 42.07
CA ASN A 591 15.29 -14.16 41.94
C ASN A 591 14.66 -12.94 41.22
N ALA A 592 15.17 -11.75 41.49
CA ALA A 592 14.76 -10.50 40.85
C ALA A 592 15.98 -9.58 40.56
N GLY A 593 15.90 -8.80 39.47
CA GLY A 593 16.93 -7.86 39.02
C GLY A 593 16.96 -6.53 39.77
N SER A 594 17.94 -5.67 39.44
CA SER A 594 18.09 -4.34 40.05
C SER A 594 17.05 -3.30 39.62
N SER A 595 16.30 -3.59 38.55
CA SER A 595 15.30 -2.75 37.89
C SER A 595 13.91 -2.81 38.54
N GLY A 596 13.61 -3.83 39.35
CA GLY A 596 12.33 -3.98 40.04
C GLY A 596 11.96 -5.42 40.36
N ASP A 597 11.05 -5.59 41.32
CA ASP A 597 10.48 -6.86 41.78
C ASP A 597 9.34 -7.34 40.84
N PHE A 598 8.83 -8.55 41.04
CA PHE A 598 7.58 -9.02 40.41
C PHE A 598 6.42 -8.08 40.74
N THR A 599 5.49 -7.92 39.80
CA THR A 599 4.21 -7.21 40.04
C THR A 599 3.40 -7.95 41.10
N LEU A 600 3.40 -9.28 41.03
CA LEU A 600 2.81 -10.14 42.05
C LEU A 600 3.67 -11.40 42.22
N LEU A 601 4.12 -11.63 43.45
CA LEU A 601 4.77 -12.87 43.89
C LEU A 601 4.01 -13.33 45.13
N ASP A 602 3.16 -14.34 44.99
CA ASP A 602 2.30 -14.79 46.10
C ASP A 602 1.77 -16.22 45.91
N TYR A 603 1.41 -16.90 47.00
CA TYR A 603 0.91 -18.28 47.00
C TYR A 603 1.86 -19.32 46.37
N ASN A 604 3.18 -19.16 46.51
CA ASN A 604 4.17 -20.15 46.07
C ASN A 604 4.71 -20.95 47.26
N ASP A 605 5.17 -22.18 47.03
CA ASP A 605 5.99 -22.93 47.99
C ASP A 605 7.44 -22.94 47.53
N VAL A 606 8.32 -22.27 48.28
CA VAL A 606 9.75 -22.14 47.93
C VAL A 606 10.58 -22.72 49.06
N TRP A 607 11.03 -23.98 48.88
CA TRP A 607 11.60 -24.77 49.97
C TRP A 607 12.86 -25.55 49.60
N ASN A 608 13.80 -25.60 50.55
CA ASN A 608 15.06 -26.35 50.44
C ASN A 608 15.94 -25.95 49.23
N ASN A 609 15.92 -24.67 48.85
CA ASN A 609 16.82 -24.10 47.85
C ASN A 609 17.99 -23.37 48.52
N ASN A 610 19.02 -23.04 47.74
CA ASN A 610 20.21 -22.34 48.22
C ASN A 610 20.45 -21.00 47.47
N PRO A 611 19.89 -19.88 47.93
CA PRO A 611 18.80 -19.72 48.91
C PRO A 611 17.40 -19.88 48.28
N ASP A 612 16.34 -19.97 49.09
CA ASP A 612 14.93 -19.92 48.63
C ASP A 612 14.62 -18.65 47.84
N TYR A 613 14.91 -17.49 48.43
CA TYR A 613 14.79 -16.19 47.78
C TYR A 613 16.16 -15.51 47.77
N MET A 614 16.55 -14.98 46.61
CA MET A 614 17.80 -14.22 46.50
C MET A 614 17.76 -12.94 47.36
N PRO A 615 18.90 -12.42 47.86
CA PRO A 615 18.93 -11.43 48.95
C PRO A 615 18.23 -10.09 48.72
N VAL A 616 17.87 -9.78 47.47
CA VAL A 616 17.12 -8.59 47.06
C VAL A 616 15.61 -8.79 47.06
N LEU A 617 15.15 -10.03 47.27
CA LEU A 617 13.76 -10.45 47.20
C LEU A 617 13.26 -10.95 48.55
N SER A 618 12.01 -10.68 48.89
CA SER A 618 11.34 -11.24 50.08
C SER A 618 10.21 -12.18 49.64
N PRO A 619 9.86 -13.20 50.46
CA PRO A 619 8.70 -14.03 50.19
C PRO A 619 7.41 -13.21 50.07
N GLY A 620 6.51 -13.66 49.20
CA GLY A 620 5.15 -13.15 49.11
C GLY A 620 4.35 -13.33 50.40
N PRO A 621 3.28 -12.54 50.63
CA PRO A 621 2.50 -12.59 51.87
C PRO A 621 1.90 -13.96 52.23
N ASN A 622 1.55 -14.77 51.22
CA ASN A 622 0.96 -16.10 51.34
C ASN A 622 1.87 -17.20 50.79
N ASP A 623 3.13 -16.88 50.49
CA ASP A 623 4.12 -17.90 50.18
C ASP A 623 4.38 -18.78 51.41
N ILE A 624 4.59 -20.06 51.16
CA ILE A 624 4.99 -21.06 52.15
C ILE A 624 6.40 -21.55 51.82
N GLN A 625 7.06 -22.13 52.82
CA GLN A 625 8.44 -22.64 52.70
C GLN A 625 8.51 -23.97 53.44
N VAL A 626 7.80 -24.97 52.93
CA VAL A 626 7.60 -26.27 53.58
C VAL A 626 7.91 -27.41 52.61
N ASP A 627 8.08 -28.63 53.14
CA ASP A 627 8.23 -29.79 52.27
C ASP A 627 6.91 -30.03 51.53
N PRO A 628 6.88 -30.04 50.19
CA PRO A 628 5.66 -30.29 49.42
C PRO A 628 5.17 -31.73 49.52
N GLU A 629 5.97 -32.66 50.04
CA GLU A 629 5.63 -34.08 50.21
C GLU A 629 5.22 -34.75 48.88
N TYR A 630 6.15 -34.82 47.91
CA TYR A 630 5.92 -35.53 46.64
C TYR A 630 5.74 -37.05 46.81
N LEU A 631 4.98 -37.67 45.89
CA LEU A 631 4.66 -39.10 45.87
C LEU A 631 5.91 -39.96 45.66
N GLU A 632 6.72 -39.68 44.63
CA GLU A 632 7.98 -40.38 44.39
C GLU A 632 9.04 -39.47 43.74
N LEU A 633 9.70 -38.66 44.57
CA LEU A 633 10.74 -37.71 44.15
C LEU A 633 11.89 -38.34 43.33
N VAL A 634 12.31 -39.57 43.66
CA VAL A 634 13.41 -40.26 42.95
C VAL A 634 13.01 -40.70 41.54
N ALA A 635 11.72 -40.93 41.32
CA ALA A 635 11.17 -41.27 40.01
C ALA A 635 10.71 -40.01 39.23
N HIS A 636 10.94 -38.81 39.77
CA HIS A 636 10.44 -37.54 39.22
C HIS A 636 8.91 -37.48 39.13
N ASP A 637 8.22 -38.18 40.04
CA ASP A 637 6.78 -38.14 40.18
C ASP A 637 6.39 -37.06 41.20
N TYR A 638 6.07 -35.89 40.67
CA TYR A 638 5.78 -34.68 41.45
C TYR A 638 4.33 -34.54 41.88
N ARG A 639 3.51 -35.61 41.75
CA ARG A 639 2.18 -35.64 42.39
C ARG A 639 2.34 -35.49 43.89
N LEU A 640 1.47 -34.73 44.54
CA LEU A 640 1.53 -34.50 45.99
C LEU A 640 1.02 -35.74 46.77
N LEU A 641 1.54 -35.98 47.97
CA LEU A 641 1.00 -37.02 48.86
C LEU A 641 -0.31 -36.54 49.52
N PRO A 642 -1.27 -37.44 49.81
CA PRO A 642 -2.45 -37.11 50.60
C PRO A 642 -2.06 -36.54 51.98
N GLY A 643 -2.31 -35.24 52.18
CA GLY A 643 -1.94 -34.51 53.40
C GLY A 643 -0.84 -33.47 53.22
N SER A 644 -0.26 -33.38 52.02
CA SER A 644 0.70 -32.33 51.64
C SER A 644 0.18 -30.94 52.01
N PRO A 645 1.06 -30.05 52.52
CA PRO A 645 0.69 -28.67 52.82
C PRO A 645 0.39 -27.82 51.58
N CYS A 646 0.74 -28.30 50.38
CA CYS A 646 0.51 -27.62 49.11
C CYS A 646 -0.89 -27.90 48.53
N ILE A 647 -1.61 -28.88 49.08
CA ILE A 647 -2.96 -29.22 48.62
C ILE A 647 -3.96 -28.15 49.06
N ASN A 648 -4.74 -27.63 48.12
CA ASN A 648 -5.74 -26.57 48.33
C ASN A 648 -5.14 -25.32 49.02
N ALA A 649 -3.85 -25.05 48.79
CA ALA A 649 -3.10 -23.98 49.42
C ALA A 649 -2.86 -22.78 48.48
N GLY A 650 -3.07 -22.95 47.17
CA GLY A 650 -2.89 -21.93 46.15
C GLY A 650 -3.89 -20.78 46.24
N HIS A 651 -3.84 -19.85 45.28
CA HIS A 651 -4.64 -18.64 45.25
C HIS A 651 -6.15 -18.97 45.38
N PRO A 652 -6.90 -18.27 46.26
CA PRO A 652 -8.29 -18.64 46.57
C PRO A 652 -9.32 -18.22 45.51
N ASP A 653 -8.89 -17.48 44.48
CA ASP A 653 -9.75 -17.10 43.37
C ASP A 653 -10.08 -18.32 42.51
N SER A 654 -11.37 -18.50 42.21
CA SER A 654 -11.89 -19.59 41.41
C SER A 654 -11.27 -19.68 40.02
N LEU A 655 -10.71 -18.59 39.48
CA LEU A 655 -9.97 -18.58 38.22
C LEU A 655 -8.82 -19.60 38.20
N TYR A 656 -8.19 -19.86 39.36
CA TYR A 656 -7.02 -20.74 39.44
C TYR A 656 -7.37 -22.17 39.86
N ASN A 657 -8.62 -22.46 40.20
CA ASN A 657 -9.02 -23.75 40.78
C ASN A 657 -8.54 -24.94 39.94
N ASP A 658 -8.29 -26.06 40.63
CA ASP A 658 -7.92 -27.30 39.96
C ASP A 658 -9.04 -27.75 39.01
N PRO A 659 -8.76 -28.62 38.03
CA PRO A 659 -9.76 -29.09 37.08
C PRO A 659 -11.00 -29.75 37.71
N ASP A 660 -10.93 -30.18 38.97
CA ASP A 660 -12.06 -30.70 39.75
C ASP A 660 -12.85 -29.61 40.53
N SER A 661 -12.55 -28.33 40.26
CA SER A 661 -13.12 -27.13 40.88
C SER A 661 -12.79 -26.95 42.37
N THR A 662 -11.88 -27.74 42.93
CA THR A 662 -11.34 -27.48 44.27
C THR A 662 -10.36 -26.31 44.22
N ARG A 663 -10.09 -25.69 45.39
CA ARG A 663 -9.10 -24.60 45.46
C ARG A 663 -7.78 -25.16 44.98
N SER A 664 -7.06 -24.40 44.15
CA SER A 664 -5.82 -24.84 43.53
C SER A 664 -4.85 -25.47 44.53
N ASP A 665 -4.34 -26.64 44.19
CA ASP A 665 -3.07 -27.15 44.67
C ASP A 665 -1.94 -26.24 44.13
N MET A 666 -0.88 -26.04 44.91
CA MET A 666 0.34 -25.41 44.38
C MET A 666 1.09 -26.45 43.53
N GLY A 667 1.74 -26.01 42.45
CA GLY A 667 2.56 -26.85 41.56
C GLY A 667 1.85 -27.26 40.27
N ALA A 668 2.55 -28.07 39.46
CA ALA A 668 2.09 -28.47 38.12
C ALA A 668 1.05 -29.59 38.10
N LEU A 669 0.99 -30.41 39.15
CA LEU A 669 0.16 -31.61 39.22
C LEU A 669 -0.76 -31.52 40.44
N TRP A 670 -2.05 -31.81 40.25
CA TRP A 670 -3.07 -31.87 41.31
C TRP A 670 -3.35 -33.33 41.72
N LEU A 671 -3.86 -33.55 42.94
CA LEU A 671 -4.08 -34.90 43.47
C LEU A 671 -5.33 -35.59 42.89
N SER A 672 -5.20 -36.52 41.91
CA SER A 672 -6.35 -37.28 41.36
C SER A 672 -6.13 -38.78 41.08
N ASP A 673 -5.58 -39.58 42.00
CA ASP A 673 -5.33 -41.01 41.71
C ASP A 673 -6.53 -41.93 42.02
N VAL A 674 -7.18 -42.45 40.96
CA VAL A 674 -7.78 -43.79 40.63
C VAL A 674 -8.81 -43.62 39.48
N PHE A 675 -9.12 -42.39 39.04
CA PHE A 675 -10.20 -42.08 38.10
C PHE A 675 -9.70 -41.98 36.65
N PRO A 676 -10.44 -42.50 35.64
CA PRO A 676 -10.15 -42.15 34.25
C PRO A 676 -10.39 -40.64 34.08
N TYR A 677 -9.34 -39.89 33.75
CA TYR A 677 -9.41 -38.45 33.62
C TYR A 677 -9.39 -38.07 32.14
N VAL A 678 -10.32 -37.19 31.75
CA VAL A 678 -10.31 -36.59 30.42
C VAL A 678 -9.12 -35.64 30.36
N GLY A 679 -8.06 -36.00 29.64
CA GLY A 679 -6.80 -35.26 29.49
C GLY A 679 -6.89 -34.11 28.48
N MET A 680 -7.80 -34.20 27.52
CA MET A 680 -8.16 -33.14 26.57
C MET A 680 -9.66 -33.25 26.28
N LEU A 681 -10.36 -32.13 26.18
CA LEU A 681 -11.77 -32.08 25.76
C LEU A 681 -11.92 -30.83 24.90
N GLU A 682 -12.25 -31.02 23.63
CA GLU A 682 -12.24 -30.00 22.59
C GLU A 682 -13.34 -30.29 21.55
N LEU A 683 -13.57 -29.32 20.67
CA LEU A 683 -14.37 -29.48 19.46
C LEU A 683 -13.45 -29.97 18.35
N GLU A 684 -13.96 -30.84 17.49
CA GLU A 684 -13.19 -31.33 16.34
C GLU A 684 -13.27 -30.32 15.21
N SER A 685 -12.10 -29.77 14.86
CA SER A 685 -11.93 -28.85 13.72
C SER A 685 -12.66 -27.51 13.83
N GLU A 686 -12.94 -27.03 15.05
CA GLU A 686 -13.63 -25.75 15.30
C GLU A 686 -13.03 -25.02 16.52
N ASP A 687 -12.94 -23.70 16.47
CA ASP A 687 -12.55 -22.85 17.61
C ASP A 687 -13.68 -22.84 18.67
N PRO A 688 -13.40 -23.18 19.93
CA PRO A 688 -14.38 -23.11 21.01
C PRO A 688 -15.04 -21.74 21.24
N TRP A 689 -14.46 -20.64 20.75
CA TRP A 689 -15.06 -19.31 20.88
C TRP A 689 -15.82 -18.83 19.64
N HIS A 690 -15.63 -19.48 18.48
CA HIS A 690 -16.25 -19.10 17.21
C HIS A 690 -16.84 -20.34 16.51
N VAL A 691 -17.72 -21.05 17.21
CA VAL A 691 -18.35 -22.28 16.69
C VAL A 691 -19.47 -21.91 15.74
N VAL A 692 -19.35 -22.29 14.47
CA VAL A 692 -20.36 -22.03 13.42
C VAL A 692 -21.26 -23.24 13.16
N ASN A 693 -20.81 -24.44 13.55
CA ASN A 693 -21.60 -25.65 13.34
C ASN A 693 -22.58 -25.87 14.50
N HIS A 694 -23.87 -25.71 14.22
CA HIS A 694 -24.93 -25.93 15.20
C HIS A 694 -25.11 -27.41 15.64
N SER A 695 -24.28 -28.33 15.14
CA SER A 695 -24.20 -29.73 15.55
C SER A 695 -22.75 -30.21 15.69
N PRO A 696 -22.00 -29.62 16.63
CA PRO A 696 -20.56 -29.81 16.68
C PRO A 696 -20.19 -31.23 17.12
N LYS A 697 -18.97 -31.64 16.77
CA LYS A 697 -18.41 -32.92 17.18
C LYS A 697 -17.42 -32.70 18.33
N PHE A 698 -17.73 -33.26 19.48
CA PHE A 698 -16.86 -33.22 20.65
C PHE A 698 -15.84 -34.35 20.57
N ARG A 699 -14.57 -34.05 20.85
CA ARG A 699 -13.50 -35.03 20.92
C ARG A 699 -12.74 -34.90 22.23
N TRP A 700 -12.24 -36.02 22.73
CA TRP A 700 -11.43 -36.03 23.92
C TRP A 700 -10.25 -36.98 23.84
N LEU A 701 -9.24 -36.69 24.64
CA LEU A 701 -8.17 -37.62 25.00
C LEU A 701 -8.27 -37.90 26.49
N PHE A 702 -7.75 -39.03 26.93
CA PHE A 702 -7.85 -39.42 28.32
C PHE A 702 -6.58 -40.08 28.82
N VAL A 703 -6.28 -39.83 30.09
CA VAL A 703 -5.18 -40.45 30.82
C VAL A 703 -5.79 -41.42 31.82
N ASP A 704 -5.36 -42.67 31.76
CA ASP A 704 -5.70 -43.72 32.71
C ASP A 704 -4.42 -44.43 33.16
N THR A 705 -4.39 -44.87 34.41
CA THR A 705 -3.25 -45.60 34.98
C THR A 705 -3.26 -47.10 34.63
N LEU A 706 -4.36 -47.65 34.07
CA LEU A 706 -4.48 -48.99 33.47
C LEU A 706 -5.54 -48.98 32.35
N PRO A 707 -5.51 -49.81 31.28
CA PRO A 707 -6.07 -49.39 29.99
C PRO A 707 -7.60 -49.50 29.84
N SER A 708 -8.08 -48.61 28.95
CA SER A 708 -9.36 -48.49 28.22
C SER A 708 -10.56 -47.89 28.96
N GLN A 709 -10.88 -46.65 28.58
CA GLN A 709 -12.26 -46.18 28.55
C GLN A 709 -13.15 -47.24 27.88
N ILE A 710 -14.22 -47.64 28.54
CA ILE A 710 -15.23 -48.56 27.98
C ILE A 710 -16.61 -47.93 27.91
N ALA A 711 -16.80 -46.79 28.58
CA ALA A 711 -17.98 -45.97 28.45
C ALA A 711 -17.65 -44.50 28.73
N TYR A 712 -18.50 -43.61 28.25
CA TYR A 712 -18.50 -42.20 28.57
C TYR A 712 -19.92 -41.73 28.89
N GLU A 713 -20.01 -40.59 29.56
CA GLU A 713 -21.21 -39.75 29.60
C GLU A 713 -20.80 -38.36 29.12
N ILE A 714 -21.64 -37.75 28.29
CA ILE A 714 -21.48 -36.38 27.80
C ILE A 714 -22.78 -35.62 28.04
N GLU A 715 -22.66 -34.37 28.43
CA GLU A 715 -23.82 -33.48 28.61
C GLU A 715 -23.50 -32.10 28.04
N VAL A 716 -24.50 -31.48 27.44
CA VAL A 716 -24.46 -30.10 26.96
C VAL A 716 -25.64 -29.35 27.57
N GLY A 717 -25.33 -28.24 28.23
CA GLY A 717 -26.26 -27.41 28.99
C GLY A 717 -25.98 -25.91 28.76
N VAL A 718 -26.85 -25.09 29.33
CA VAL A 718 -26.82 -23.61 29.21
C VAL A 718 -26.23 -22.91 30.44
N ASP A 719 -25.86 -23.68 31.45
CA ASP A 719 -25.41 -23.14 32.74
C ASP A 719 -24.25 -23.94 33.33
N GLN A 720 -23.31 -23.23 33.94
CA GLN A 720 -22.08 -23.79 34.47
C GLN A 720 -22.30 -24.71 35.68
N ASP A 721 -23.36 -24.50 36.45
CA ASP A 721 -23.65 -25.22 37.69
C ASP A 721 -24.60 -26.41 37.50
N TRP A 722 -25.07 -26.64 36.27
CA TRP A 722 -25.94 -27.77 35.89
C TRP A 722 -27.23 -27.82 36.72
N SER A 723 -27.73 -26.63 37.07
CA SER A 723 -28.96 -26.38 37.81
C SER A 723 -30.20 -26.32 36.91
N THR A 724 -30.04 -26.06 35.61
CA THR A 724 -31.12 -26.15 34.62
C THR A 724 -31.14 -27.50 33.90
N ALA A 725 -32.17 -27.76 33.08
CA ALA A 725 -32.30 -29.05 32.40
C ALA A 725 -31.37 -29.12 31.20
N GLU A 726 -30.63 -30.23 31.08
CA GLU A 726 -29.67 -30.44 29.97
C GLU A 726 -30.36 -30.42 28.61
N MET A 727 -29.81 -29.63 27.67
CA MET A 727 -30.28 -29.63 26.30
C MET A 727 -29.98 -30.94 25.60
N TRP A 728 -28.85 -31.55 25.93
CA TRP A 728 -28.46 -32.86 25.44
C TRP A 728 -27.75 -33.68 26.51
N SER A 729 -28.36 -34.81 26.89
CA SER A 729 -27.78 -35.82 27.78
C SER A 729 -28.22 -37.20 27.28
N PRO A 730 -27.45 -37.86 26.40
CA PRO A 730 -27.75 -39.21 25.92
C PRO A 730 -27.62 -40.29 27.02
N GLY A 731 -27.17 -39.91 28.22
CA GLY A 731 -26.84 -40.83 29.31
C GLY A 731 -25.56 -41.62 29.02
N GLN A 732 -25.47 -42.81 29.60
CA GLN A 732 -24.28 -43.67 29.51
C GLN A 732 -24.15 -44.32 28.14
N VAL A 733 -23.03 -44.07 27.47
CA VAL A 733 -22.69 -44.67 26.18
C VAL A 733 -21.53 -45.66 26.37
N TYR A 734 -21.81 -46.94 26.19
CA TYR A 734 -20.84 -48.02 26.38
C TYR A 734 -20.05 -48.30 25.10
N THR A 735 -19.02 -47.48 24.88
CA THR A 735 -18.08 -47.59 23.77
C THR A 735 -16.68 -47.11 24.18
N ALA A 736 -15.68 -47.54 23.41
CA ALA A 736 -14.31 -47.04 23.51
C ALA A 736 -14.08 -45.78 22.66
N ASP A 737 -15.11 -45.28 21.95
CA ASP A 737 -15.01 -44.07 21.12
C ASP A 737 -14.63 -42.87 21.97
N THR A 738 -13.73 -42.04 21.44
CA THR A 738 -13.21 -40.85 22.11
C THR A 738 -13.80 -39.56 21.55
N PHE A 739 -15.02 -39.66 21.02
CA PHE A 739 -15.77 -38.56 20.44
C PHE A 739 -17.27 -38.77 20.60
N ALA A 740 -18.03 -37.68 20.49
CA ALA A 740 -19.48 -37.71 20.38
C ALA A 740 -19.96 -36.55 19.50
N VAL A 741 -20.84 -36.83 18.54
CA VAL A 741 -21.50 -35.79 17.75
C VAL A 741 -22.72 -35.30 18.50
N TYR A 742 -22.84 -33.99 18.66
CA TYR A 742 -24.02 -33.38 19.25
C TYR A 742 -25.28 -33.80 18.48
N SER A 743 -26.31 -34.24 19.21
CA SER A 743 -27.59 -34.68 18.61
C SER A 743 -28.80 -34.14 19.38
N GLY A 744 -28.60 -33.03 20.10
CA GLY A 744 -29.67 -32.26 20.73
C GLY A 744 -30.43 -31.39 19.72
N LEU A 745 -31.17 -30.40 20.25
CA LEU A 745 -31.72 -29.33 19.40
C LEU A 745 -30.56 -28.46 18.88
N PRO A 746 -30.59 -27.98 17.63
CA PRO A 746 -29.55 -27.10 17.08
C PRO A 746 -29.18 -26.01 18.07
N LEU A 747 -27.88 -25.79 18.26
CA LEU A 747 -27.35 -24.72 19.11
C LEU A 747 -27.73 -23.35 18.50
N GLU A 748 -27.93 -22.35 19.34
CA GLU A 748 -28.30 -20.99 18.93
C GLU A 748 -27.05 -20.10 18.92
N ASP A 749 -26.92 -19.26 17.91
CA ASP A 749 -25.82 -18.31 17.74
C ASP A 749 -25.77 -17.29 18.89
N GLY A 750 -24.58 -16.72 19.12
CA GLY A 750 -24.33 -15.76 20.21
C GLY A 750 -24.58 -16.33 21.61
N THR A 751 -24.61 -17.66 21.75
CA THR A 751 -24.95 -18.32 23.00
C THR A 751 -23.78 -19.13 23.54
N LEU A 752 -23.42 -18.85 24.79
CA LEU A 752 -22.45 -19.64 25.55
C LEU A 752 -23.09 -20.93 26.04
N TYR A 753 -22.51 -22.06 25.66
CA TYR A 753 -22.89 -23.37 26.11
C TYR A 753 -21.79 -24.02 26.93
N TYR A 754 -22.20 -24.88 27.85
CA TYR A 754 -21.31 -25.68 28.68
C TYR A 754 -21.44 -27.13 28.26
N PHE A 755 -20.32 -27.78 28.04
CA PHE A 755 -20.29 -29.21 27.77
C PHE A 755 -19.35 -29.92 28.71
N ARG A 756 -19.75 -31.10 29.19
CA ARG A 756 -18.93 -31.90 30.08
C ARG A 756 -18.87 -33.35 29.64
N VAL A 757 -17.70 -33.95 29.82
CA VAL A 757 -17.48 -35.38 29.57
C VAL A 757 -16.89 -36.02 30.82
N ARG A 758 -17.36 -37.22 31.16
CA ARG A 758 -16.71 -38.10 32.13
C ARG A 758 -16.59 -39.51 31.59
N LEU A 759 -15.57 -40.21 32.05
CA LEU A 759 -15.19 -41.51 31.50
C LEU A 759 -15.38 -42.63 32.52
N TYR A 760 -15.54 -43.83 32.03
CA TYR A 760 -15.64 -45.05 32.82
C TYR A 760 -14.64 -46.09 32.33
N ASN A 761 -13.80 -46.59 33.24
CA ASN A 761 -12.76 -47.57 32.93
C ASN A 761 -13.14 -49.01 33.30
N GLY A 762 -14.43 -49.29 33.51
CA GLY A 762 -14.91 -50.62 33.89
C GLY A 762 -14.89 -50.91 35.39
N ILE A 763 -14.32 -50.02 36.20
CA ILE A 763 -14.35 -50.11 37.67
C ILE A 763 -15.15 -48.93 38.22
N GLN A 764 -14.80 -47.70 37.83
CA GLN A 764 -15.43 -46.49 38.35
C GLN A 764 -15.48 -45.35 37.32
N TRP A 765 -16.35 -44.39 37.57
CA TRP A 765 -16.47 -43.15 36.79
C TRP A 765 -15.44 -42.14 37.28
N GLY A 766 -14.80 -41.44 36.35
CA GLY A 766 -14.00 -40.27 36.67
C GLY A 766 -14.81 -39.01 36.92
N GLY A 767 -14.10 -37.93 37.22
CA GLY A 767 -14.67 -36.60 37.34
C GLY A 767 -15.23 -36.10 36.01
N TRP A 768 -16.19 -35.19 36.09
CA TRP A 768 -16.61 -34.43 34.92
C TRP A 768 -15.51 -33.44 34.55
N ARG A 769 -15.08 -33.46 33.30
CA ARG A 769 -14.34 -32.36 32.71
C ARG A 769 -15.32 -31.49 31.95
N THR A 770 -15.40 -30.23 32.36
CA THR A 770 -16.26 -29.23 31.73
C THR A 770 -15.43 -28.32 30.84
N ARG A 771 -16.01 -27.94 29.71
CA ARG A 771 -15.54 -26.93 28.79
C ARG A 771 -16.72 -26.05 28.40
N THR A 772 -16.41 -24.91 27.81
CA THR A 772 -17.38 -24.02 27.20
C THR A 772 -17.18 -24.04 25.69
N LEU A 773 -18.27 -23.84 24.98
CA LEU A 773 -18.24 -23.40 23.60
C LEU A 773 -19.13 -22.19 23.47
N TYR A 774 -18.76 -21.27 22.61
CA TYR A 774 -19.56 -20.11 22.26
C TYR A 774 -19.90 -20.22 20.77
N MET A 775 -21.20 -20.18 20.45
CA MET A 775 -21.62 -20.15 19.05
C MET A 775 -21.37 -18.75 18.50
N ASN A 776 -20.63 -18.66 17.40
CA ASN A 776 -20.39 -17.40 16.72
C ASN A 776 -21.73 -16.76 16.33
N SER A 777 -21.85 -15.44 16.43
CA SER A 777 -22.97 -14.72 15.85
C SER A 777 -22.55 -14.23 14.48
N ALA A 778 -23.32 -14.53 13.44
CA ALA A 778 -23.11 -13.82 12.17
C ALA A 778 -23.16 -12.31 12.42
N PRO A 779 -22.26 -11.53 11.80
CA PRO A 779 -22.24 -10.09 11.97
C PRO A 779 -23.54 -9.49 11.43
N THR A 780 -23.84 -8.25 11.84
CA THR A 780 -25.03 -7.56 11.31
C THR A 780 -24.76 -6.99 9.92
N GLU A 781 -25.80 -6.94 9.09
CA GLU A 781 -25.76 -6.39 7.74
C GLU A 781 -25.21 -4.95 7.77
N PRO A 782 -24.26 -4.60 6.90
CA PRO A 782 -23.79 -3.23 6.78
C PRO A 782 -24.84 -2.35 6.09
N MET A 783 -24.87 -1.06 6.43
CA MET A 783 -25.83 -0.13 5.83
C MET A 783 -25.18 0.62 4.65
N PRO A 784 -25.71 0.49 3.41
CA PRO A 784 -25.19 1.23 2.26
C PRO A 784 -25.20 2.74 2.52
N PHE A 785 -24.05 3.39 2.35
CA PHE A 785 -23.88 4.81 2.61
C PHE A 785 -23.78 5.64 1.33
N SER A 786 -22.96 5.22 0.37
CA SER A 786 -22.78 5.91 -0.92
C SER A 786 -22.17 4.98 -1.97
N PRO A 787 -22.58 5.03 -3.25
CA PRO A 787 -23.60 5.91 -3.81
C PRO A 787 -25.02 5.46 -3.48
N VAL A 788 -25.93 6.41 -3.23
CA VAL A 788 -27.33 6.11 -2.85
C VAL A 788 -28.30 6.20 -4.04
N GLY A 789 -29.47 5.56 -3.90
CA GLY A 789 -30.48 5.37 -4.93
C GLY A 789 -30.69 6.54 -5.90
N GLY A 790 -30.16 6.40 -7.11
CA GLY A 790 -30.30 7.33 -8.22
C GLY A 790 -29.31 8.49 -8.25
N GLU A 791 -28.29 8.45 -7.41
CA GLU A 791 -27.15 9.35 -7.45
C GLU A 791 -26.43 9.26 -8.80
N THR A 792 -25.88 10.39 -9.27
CA THR A 792 -25.07 10.42 -10.49
C THR A 792 -23.61 10.67 -10.12
N VAL A 793 -22.73 9.73 -10.42
CA VAL A 793 -21.32 9.77 -10.01
C VAL A 793 -20.43 9.82 -11.27
N HIS A 794 -19.32 10.53 -11.22
CA HIS A 794 -18.39 10.52 -12.35
C HIS A 794 -17.68 9.16 -12.42
N VAL A 795 -17.50 8.60 -13.62
CA VAL A 795 -16.95 7.23 -13.82
C VAL A 795 -15.62 7.00 -13.12
N SER A 796 -14.77 8.03 -13.03
CA SER A 796 -13.42 7.94 -12.45
C SER A 796 -13.36 8.03 -10.93
N ILE A 797 -14.49 8.22 -10.23
CA ILE A 797 -14.53 8.43 -8.78
C ILE A 797 -15.61 7.59 -8.09
N VAL A 798 -16.15 6.58 -8.76
CA VAL A 798 -17.16 5.70 -8.14
C VAL A 798 -16.49 4.88 -7.05
N SER A 799 -16.89 5.04 -5.79
CA SER A 799 -16.49 4.18 -4.68
C SER A 799 -17.75 3.77 -3.93
N LEU A 800 -17.88 2.47 -3.60
CA LEU A 800 -18.99 1.94 -2.83
C LEU A 800 -18.59 1.96 -1.36
N SER A 801 -19.46 2.49 -0.49
CA SER A 801 -19.17 2.69 0.92
C SER A 801 -20.35 2.35 1.79
N VAL A 802 -20.07 1.77 2.96
CA VAL A 802 -21.07 1.34 3.93
C VAL A 802 -20.76 1.89 5.32
N ASP A 803 -21.81 2.20 6.06
CA ASP A 803 -21.74 2.30 7.52
C ASP A 803 -21.54 0.89 8.09
N HIS A 804 -20.69 0.78 9.11
CA HIS A 804 -20.24 -0.50 9.63
C HIS A 804 -21.38 -1.36 10.17
N GLY A 805 -21.25 -2.66 9.93
CA GLY A 805 -21.96 -3.65 10.73
C GLY A 805 -21.42 -3.64 12.15
N SER A 806 -22.18 -4.22 13.06
CA SER A 806 -21.69 -4.63 14.38
C SER A 806 -21.64 -6.14 14.44
N ASP A 807 -20.63 -6.64 15.14
CA ASP A 807 -20.57 -8.02 15.61
C ASP A 807 -20.82 -8.08 17.13
N ALA A 808 -21.46 -9.17 17.59
CA ALA A 808 -21.84 -9.34 18.99
C ALA A 808 -20.63 -9.71 19.88
N GLU A 809 -19.63 -10.37 19.30
CA GLU A 809 -18.39 -10.81 19.94
C GLU A 809 -17.32 -9.68 19.92
N ASN A 810 -17.52 -8.67 19.08
CA ASN A 810 -16.59 -7.59 18.71
C ASN A 810 -15.36 -8.12 17.97
N ASP A 811 -15.53 -9.11 17.11
CA ASP A 811 -14.49 -9.53 16.20
C ASP A 811 -14.23 -8.47 15.12
N PRO A 812 -12.99 -8.36 14.62
CA PRO A 812 -12.68 -7.44 13.51
C PRO A 812 -13.49 -7.80 12.27
N LEU A 813 -14.13 -6.80 11.65
CA LEU A 813 -14.94 -7.01 10.46
C LEU A 813 -14.16 -6.72 9.18
N LEU A 814 -14.46 -7.53 8.17
CA LEU A 814 -14.14 -7.33 6.76
C LEU A 814 -15.43 -7.14 5.99
N TYR A 815 -15.35 -6.51 4.81
CA TYR A 815 -16.51 -6.20 4.00
C TYR A 815 -16.36 -6.70 2.56
N ASP A 816 -17.42 -7.33 2.06
CA ASP A 816 -17.57 -7.71 0.67
C ASP A 816 -18.58 -6.80 -0.03
N PHE A 817 -18.30 -6.41 -1.26
CA PHE A 817 -19.13 -5.59 -2.12
C PHE A 817 -19.36 -6.30 -3.45
N GLU A 818 -20.55 -6.12 -4.02
CA GLU A 818 -20.87 -6.53 -5.38
C GLU A 818 -21.57 -5.41 -6.14
N LEU A 819 -21.14 -5.18 -7.39
CA LEU A 819 -21.71 -4.23 -8.33
C LEU A 819 -22.27 -4.97 -9.55
N TYR A 820 -23.44 -4.54 -10.03
CA TYR A 820 -24.22 -5.18 -11.08
C TYR A 820 -24.69 -4.18 -12.12
N GLU A 821 -24.82 -4.65 -13.36
CA GLU A 821 -25.35 -3.89 -14.50
C GLU A 821 -26.88 -3.93 -14.62
N ASP A 822 -27.54 -4.74 -13.78
CA ASP A 822 -28.98 -4.93 -13.86
C ASP A 822 -29.64 -5.00 -12.46
N PRO A 823 -30.90 -4.52 -12.35
CA PRO A 823 -31.62 -4.50 -11.08
C PRO A 823 -32.02 -5.89 -10.56
N GLY A 824 -31.83 -6.95 -11.36
CA GLY A 824 -32.06 -8.33 -10.96
C GLY A 824 -30.86 -8.99 -10.30
N LEU A 825 -29.71 -8.30 -10.22
CA LEU A 825 -28.44 -8.82 -9.67
C LEU A 825 -27.97 -10.08 -10.40
N ILE A 826 -27.99 -10.06 -11.74
CA ILE A 826 -27.64 -11.23 -12.58
C ILE A 826 -26.30 -10.99 -13.30
N LEU A 827 -26.07 -9.77 -13.77
CA LEU A 827 -24.90 -9.34 -14.53
C LEU A 827 -23.92 -8.65 -13.60
N LEU A 828 -23.09 -9.44 -12.92
CA LEU A 828 -22.04 -8.93 -12.04
C LEU A 828 -20.97 -8.18 -12.85
N VAL A 829 -20.57 -7.02 -12.35
CA VAL A 829 -19.59 -6.09 -12.95
C VAL A 829 -18.29 -6.14 -12.16
N GLU A 830 -18.42 -6.03 -10.84
CA GLU A 830 -17.32 -5.97 -9.90
C GLU A 830 -17.70 -6.72 -8.63
N SER A 831 -16.72 -7.37 -8.02
CA SER A 831 -16.81 -7.83 -6.64
C SER A 831 -15.51 -7.51 -5.93
N VAL A 832 -15.61 -6.83 -4.78
CA VAL A 832 -14.48 -6.45 -3.94
C VAL A 832 -14.68 -7.12 -2.60
N GLU A 833 -13.82 -8.06 -2.24
CA GLU A 833 -13.96 -8.91 -1.06
C GLU A 833 -12.87 -8.61 -0.03
N GLY A 834 -13.16 -8.85 1.25
CA GLY A 834 -12.16 -8.74 2.31
C GLY A 834 -11.63 -7.33 2.56
N VAL A 835 -12.46 -6.29 2.33
CA VAL A 835 -12.06 -4.91 2.62
C VAL A 835 -12.01 -4.70 4.14
N ASP A 836 -10.84 -4.35 4.67
CA ASP A 836 -10.66 -4.06 6.09
C ASP A 836 -11.59 -2.94 6.57
N GLU A 837 -12.17 -3.11 7.76
CA GLU A 837 -12.94 -2.06 8.39
C GLU A 837 -12.11 -0.78 8.60
N ASP A 838 -12.56 0.35 8.06
CA ASP A 838 -11.92 1.65 8.29
C ASP A 838 -12.37 2.26 9.65
N SER A 839 -11.89 3.43 9.99
CA SER A 839 -12.19 4.13 11.24
C SER A 839 -13.58 4.78 11.29
N LEU A 840 -14.24 4.98 10.14
CA LEU A 840 -15.53 5.67 10.03
C LEU A 840 -16.53 4.91 9.16
N MET A 841 -16.18 4.70 7.90
CA MET A 841 -16.97 3.96 6.91
C MET A 841 -16.02 3.14 6.06
N THR A 842 -16.44 1.95 5.68
CA THR A 842 -15.62 1.06 4.86
C THR A 842 -15.98 1.23 3.40
N SER A 843 -14.98 1.37 2.52
CA SER A 843 -15.21 1.61 1.09
C SER A 843 -14.30 0.80 0.18
N THR A 844 -14.76 0.53 -1.04
CA THR A 844 -14.03 -0.26 -2.05
C THR A 844 -12.82 0.44 -2.66
N GLY A 845 -12.56 1.70 -2.31
CA GLY A 845 -11.77 2.58 -3.17
C GLY A 845 -12.47 2.85 -4.52
N PHE A 846 -11.76 3.50 -5.46
CA PHE A 846 -12.35 3.83 -6.76
C PHE A 846 -12.45 2.61 -7.68
N LEU A 847 -13.67 2.31 -8.08
CA LEU A 847 -14.00 1.31 -9.09
C LEU A 847 -13.61 1.82 -10.48
N GLN A 848 -13.00 0.94 -11.28
CA GLN A 848 -12.53 1.25 -12.63
C GLN A 848 -13.44 0.60 -13.69
N ASP A 849 -13.23 0.95 -14.97
CA ASP A 849 -13.93 0.39 -16.14
C ASP A 849 -15.45 0.51 -16.17
N LEU A 850 -16.02 1.45 -15.41
CA LEU A 850 -17.45 1.71 -15.48
C LEU A 850 -17.80 2.49 -16.75
N SER A 851 -18.75 1.96 -17.51
CA SER A 851 -19.27 2.62 -18.69
C SER A 851 -20.01 3.89 -18.30
N PRO A 852 -19.83 5.00 -19.02
CA PRO A 852 -20.51 6.24 -18.70
C PRO A 852 -21.99 6.22 -19.12
N GLU A 853 -22.79 7.06 -18.47
CA GLU A 853 -24.24 7.16 -18.67
C GLU A 853 -25.00 5.85 -18.44
N GLN A 854 -24.44 4.96 -17.61
CA GLN A 854 -24.98 3.65 -17.30
C GLN A 854 -25.44 3.56 -15.86
N SER A 855 -26.50 2.79 -15.60
CA SER A 855 -26.99 2.53 -14.24
C SER A 855 -26.35 1.27 -13.68
N TYR A 856 -25.97 1.31 -12.41
CA TYR A 856 -25.41 0.18 -11.68
C TYR A 856 -26.15 -0.04 -10.36
N TRP A 857 -26.24 -1.30 -9.94
CA TRP A 857 -26.86 -1.73 -8.69
C TRP A 857 -25.81 -2.40 -7.82
N TRP A 858 -25.81 -2.14 -6.52
CA TRP A 858 -24.79 -2.69 -5.65
C TRP A 858 -25.33 -3.07 -4.29
N ARG A 859 -24.60 -3.94 -3.61
CA ARG A 859 -24.88 -4.43 -2.25
C ARG A 859 -23.58 -4.79 -1.56
N ALA A 860 -23.62 -4.92 -0.24
CA ALA A 860 -22.46 -5.27 0.57
C ALA A 860 -22.85 -6.22 1.71
N ARG A 861 -21.88 -6.91 2.29
CA ARG A 861 -22.05 -7.69 3.52
C ARG A 861 -20.76 -7.62 4.35
N SER A 862 -20.90 -7.93 5.63
CA SER A 862 -19.82 -8.00 6.61
C SER A 862 -19.41 -9.45 6.86
N PHE A 863 -18.15 -9.65 7.21
CA PHE A 863 -17.52 -10.93 7.53
C PHE A 863 -16.63 -10.76 8.76
N ASP A 864 -16.80 -11.59 9.77
CA ASP A 864 -16.07 -11.49 11.06
C ASP A 864 -14.85 -12.42 11.15
N GLY A 865 -14.50 -13.10 10.06
CA GLY A 865 -13.47 -14.15 10.04
C GLY A 865 -14.02 -15.57 10.12
N PHE A 866 -15.31 -15.74 10.47
CA PHE A 866 -15.96 -17.03 10.68
C PHE A 866 -17.29 -17.16 9.91
N GLU A 867 -18.14 -16.14 9.96
CA GLU A 867 -19.45 -16.07 9.31
C GLU A 867 -19.68 -14.75 8.59
N THR A 868 -20.51 -14.80 7.54
CA THR A 868 -20.93 -13.60 6.81
C THR A 868 -22.34 -13.19 7.22
N SER A 869 -22.59 -11.89 7.27
CA SER A 869 -23.96 -11.38 7.34
C SER A 869 -24.76 -11.67 6.07
N ASP A 870 -26.07 -11.49 6.15
CA ASP A 870 -26.91 -11.38 4.95
C ASP A 870 -26.45 -10.18 4.09
N TRP A 871 -26.74 -10.23 2.79
CA TRP A 871 -26.46 -9.08 1.93
C TRP A 871 -27.36 -7.89 2.29
N SER A 872 -26.78 -6.70 2.32
CA SER A 872 -27.49 -5.44 2.54
C SER A 872 -28.57 -5.17 1.49
N ASP A 873 -29.44 -4.21 1.81
CA ASP A 873 -30.39 -3.65 0.83
C ASP A 873 -29.65 -3.16 -0.42
N THR A 874 -30.22 -3.44 -1.59
CA THR A 874 -29.61 -3.06 -2.87
C THR A 874 -29.77 -1.56 -3.14
N GLU A 875 -28.66 -0.86 -3.34
CA GLU A 875 -28.61 0.53 -3.79
C GLU A 875 -28.27 0.63 -5.27
N TRP A 876 -28.43 1.81 -5.87
CA TRP A 876 -28.13 2.01 -7.29
C TRP A 876 -27.72 3.44 -7.61
N PHE A 877 -26.90 3.61 -8.64
CA PHE A 877 -26.45 4.92 -9.13
C PHE A 877 -26.32 4.94 -10.65
N VAL A 878 -26.01 6.10 -11.20
CA VAL A 878 -25.76 6.35 -12.62
C VAL A 878 -24.37 6.96 -12.80
N THR A 879 -23.62 6.51 -13.78
CA THR A 879 -22.31 7.07 -14.10
C THR A 879 -22.39 8.21 -15.12
N ARG A 880 -21.36 9.07 -15.18
CA ARG A 880 -21.16 10.08 -16.25
C ARG A 880 -19.68 10.27 -16.57
N SER A 881 -19.32 10.67 -17.79
CA SER A 881 -17.91 10.83 -18.22
C SER A 881 -17.37 12.27 -18.30
N HIS A 882 -18.11 13.28 -17.83
CA HIS A 882 -17.64 14.66 -17.92
C HIS A 882 -18.00 15.47 -16.67
N TYR A 883 -17.03 16.25 -16.17
CA TYR A 883 -17.27 17.35 -15.23
C TYR A 883 -18.05 18.47 -15.91
N VAL A 884 -18.92 19.15 -15.17
CA VAL A 884 -19.81 20.17 -15.70
C VAL A 884 -19.49 21.53 -15.10
N VAL A 885 -19.49 22.56 -15.94
CA VAL A 885 -19.49 23.96 -15.51
C VAL A 885 -20.93 24.41 -15.26
N ILE A 886 -21.24 24.74 -14.00
CA ILE A 886 -22.53 25.27 -13.57
C ILE A 886 -22.43 26.79 -13.49
N HIS A 887 -23.08 27.49 -14.41
CA HIS A 887 -23.07 28.95 -14.45
C HIS A 887 -24.09 29.56 -13.47
N VAL A 888 -23.63 30.50 -12.64
CA VAL A 888 -24.46 31.29 -11.72
C VAL A 888 -24.44 32.76 -12.15
N PRO A 889 -25.60 33.45 -12.29
CA PRO A 889 -26.96 32.97 -12.02
C PRO A 889 -27.63 32.24 -13.22
N GLY A 890 -26.86 31.88 -14.25
CA GLY A 890 -27.39 31.43 -15.55
C GLY A 890 -28.21 30.14 -15.51
N GLN A 891 -27.57 29.02 -15.16
CA GLN A 891 -28.19 27.70 -15.03
C GLN A 891 -28.81 27.46 -13.65
N ARG A 892 -28.27 28.15 -12.63
CA ARG A 892 -28.74 28.09 -11.24
C ARG A 892 -28.86 29.51 -10.71
N PRO A 893 -29.97 29.87 -10.06
CA PRO A 893 -30.23 31.25 -9.65
C PRO A 893 -29.32 31.74 -8.52
N THR A 894 -28.76 30.83 -7.72
CA THR A 894 -27.91 31.14 -6.57
C THR A 894 -26.72 30.19 -6.52
N ILE A 895 -25.65 30.56 -5.83
CA ILE A 895 -24.45 29.73 -5.68
C ILE A 895 -24.78 28.46 -4.91
N GLN A 896 -25.53 28.54 -3.81
CA GLN A 896 -25.89 27.35 -3.03
C GLN A 896 -26.69 26.33 -3.86
N THR A 897 -27.66 26.79 -4.68
CA THR A 897 -28.41 25.88 -5.57
C THR A 897 -27.55 25.27 -6.67
N ALA A 898 -26.41 25.89 -7.01
CA ALA A 898 -25.42 25.28 -7.88
C ALA A 898 -24.65 24.17 -7.16
N VAL A 899 -24.17 24.45 -5.94
CA VAL A 899 -23.50 23.47 -5.07
C VAL A 899 -24.37 22.24 -4.79
N GLU A 900 -25.66 22.45 -4.47
CA GLU A 900 -26.62 21.36 -4.24
C GLU A 900 -26.83 20.46 -5.46
N SER A 901 -26.49 20.94 -6.65
CA SER A 901 -26.66 20.20 -7.90
C SER A 901 -25.36 19.80 -8.59
N GLY A 902 -24.22 20.23 -8.05
CA GLY A 902 -22.89 19.85 -8.50
C GLY A 902 -22.48 18.55 -7.84
N PHE A 903 -21.69 17.76 -8.55
CA PHE A 903 -21.02 16.58 -8.02
C PHE A 903 -19.52 16.84 -7.90
N HIS A 904 -18.81 15.97 -7.21
CA HIS A 904 -17.35 16.09 -7.07
C HIS A 904 -16.67 16.31 -8.44
N GLY A 905 -15.75 17.27 -8.47
CA GLY A 905 -15.03 17.75 -9.65
C GLY A 905 -15.77 18.78 -10.51
N ASP A 906 -17.05 19.09 -10.25
CA ASP A 906 -17.76 20.13 -10.99
C ASP A 906 -17.23 21.54 -10.67
N THR A 907 -17.33 22.43 -11.66
CA THR A 907 -16.98 23.85 -11.53
C THR A 907 -18.23 24.70 -11.41
N ILE A 908 -18.32 25.54 -10.38
CA ILE A 908 -19.34 26.56 -10.24
C ILE A 908 -18.73 27.90 -10.68
N LEU A 909 -19.11 28.34 -11.88
CA LEU A 909 -18.62 29.57 -12.48
C LEU A 909 -19.60 30.72 -12.22
N VAL A 910 -19.17 31.69 -11.42
CA VAL A 910 -20.02 32.78 -10.93
C VAL A 910 -19.75 34.07 -11.70
N ALA A 911 -20.79 34.62 -12.33
CA ALA A 911 -20.71 35.88 -13.06
C ALA A 911 -20.58 37.09 -12.11
N PRO A 912 -20.07 38.25 -12.58
CA PRO A 912 -20.02 39.50 -11.81
C PRO A 912 -21.31 39.85 -11.09
N GLY A 913 -21.21 40.23 -9.82
CA GLY A 913 -22.37 40.59 -9.02
C GLY A 913 -22.12 40.52 -7.52
N THR A 914 -23.15 40.87 -6.74
CA THR A 914 -23.17 40.69 -5.29
C THR A 914 -24.14 39.56 -4.95
N TYR A 915 -23.62 38.50 -4.34
CA TYR A 915 -24.36 37.31 -3.93
C TYR A 915 -24.47 37.31 -2.41
N GLN A 916 -25.69 37.36 -1.91
CA GLN A 916 -25.96 37.33 -0.49
C GLN A 916 -26.42 35.94 -0.07
N GLU A 917 -25.47 35.09 0.33
CA GLU A 917 -25.64 33.66 0.59
C GLU A 917 -24.66 33.19 1.67
N ASN A 918 -25.06 32.16 2.43
CA ASN A 918 -24.12 31.34 3.20
C ASN A 918 -23.94 30.04 2.39
N ILE A 919 -22.73 29.78 1.94
CA ILE A 919 -22.42 28.70 1.02
C ILE A 919 -21.83 27.52 1.79
N ASP A 920 -22.41 26.34 1.63
CA ASP A 920 -21.95 25.08 2.23
C ASP A 920 -21.69 24.08 1.10
N PHE A 921 -20.46 23.57 1.02
CA PHE A 921 -19.99 22.62 0.02
C PHE A 921 -20.58 21.21 0.20
N LEU A 922 -21.19 20.91 1.36
CA LEU A 922 -21.89 19.64 1.63
C LEU A 922 -20.99 18.40 1.44
N GLY A 923 -19.72 18.48 1.87
CA GLY A 923 -18.73 17.39 1.71
C GLY A 923 -18.28 17.13 0.26
N ARG A 924 -18.60 18.03 -0.69
CA ARG A 924 -18.25 17.87 -2.10
C ARG A 924 -16.96 18.58 -2.46
N GLN A 925 -16.12 17.89 -3.24
CA GLN A 925 -14.94 18.50 -3.87
C GLN A 925 -15.37 19.31 -5.09
N LEU A 926 -15.36 20.63 -5.00
CA LEU A 926 -15.88 21.53 -6.05
C LEU A 926 -14.88 22.66 -6.32
N ILE A 927 -14.91 23.19 -7.55
CA ILE A 927 -14.21 24.43 -7.91
C ILE A 927 -15.24 25.56 -7.94
N LEU A 928 -15.25 26.42 -6.94
CA LEU A 928 -16.07 27.64 -6.91
C LEU A 928 -15.22 28.82 -7.35
N THR A 929 -15.48 29.37 -8.53
CA THR A 929 -14.65 30.43 -9.12
C THR A 929 -15.47 31.57 -9.74
N SER A 930 -14.97 32.79 -9.63
CA SER A 930 -15.52 33.98 -10.30
C SER A 930 -15.05 34.05 -11.75
N SER A 931 -15.97 34.35 -12.68
CA SER A 931 -15.61 34.47 -14.10
C SER A 931 -14.81 35.73 -14.45
N GLU A 932 -14.76 36.73 -13.55
CA GLU A 932 -14.15 38.05 -13.79
C GLU A 932 -13.37 38.53 -12.54
N GLY A 933 -13.00 37.60 -11.65
CA GLY A 933 -12.18 37.85 -10.47
C GLY A 933 -12.86 38.66 -9.34
N ALA A 934 -12.06 38.95 -8.30
CA ALA A 934 -12.58 39.45 -7.03
C ALA A 934 -13.06 40.90 -7.09
N GLN A 935 -12.58 41.69 -8.05
CA GLN A 935 -12.93 43.11 -8.18
C GLN A 935 -14.39 43.35 -8.55
N THR A 936 -15.05 42.34 -9.14
CA THR A 936 -16.43 42.48 -9.66
C THR A 936 -17.43 41.49 -9.05
N THR A 937 -16.95 40.46 -8.34
CA THR A 937 -17.79 39.42 -7.72
C THR A 937 -17.64 39.44 -6.21
N THR A 938 -18.73 39.73 -5.50
CA THR A 938 -18.77 39.89 -4.04
C THR A 938 -19.70 38.87 -3.38
N LEU A 939 -19.23 38.19 -2.35
CA LEU A 939 -20.00 37.33 -1.46
C LEU A 939 -20.25 38.02 -0.12
N THR A 940 -21.51 38.05 0.32
CA THR A 940 -21.91 38.52 1.64
C THR A 940 -22.81 37.48 2.31
N PRO A 941 -22.73 37.27 3.63
CA PRO A 941 -23.58 36.28 4.29
C PRO A 941 -25.05 36.70 4.27
N MET A 942 -25.94 35.73 4.13
CA MET A 942 -27.38 35.96 4.35
C MET A 942 -27.70 36.01 5.84
N ASP A 943 -27.15 35.06 6.60
CA ASP A 943 -27.13 35.01 8.05
C ASP A 943 -25.70 35.28 8.55
N PRO A 944 -25.44 36.43 9.20
CA PRO A 944 -24.10 36.77 9.70
C PRO A 944 -23.66 35.90 10.89
N GLU A 945 -24.55 35.07 11.46
CA GLU A 945 -24.20 34.12 12.52
C GLU A 945 -23.56 32.83 11.98
N LEU A 946 -23.67 32.58 10.67
CA LEU A 946 -23.06 31.45 9.98
C LEU A 946 -21.85 31.90 9.14
N PRO A 947 -20.92 30.98 8.81
CA PRO A 947 -19.86 31.26 7.84
C PRO A 947 -20.45 31.69 6.50
N THR A 948 -19.78 32.61 5.81
CA THR A 948 -20.14 32.97 4.43
C THR A 948 -19.83 31.81 3.49
N VAL A 949 -18.75 31.07 3.74
CA VAL A 949 -18.39 29.84 3.02
C VAL A 949 -17.95 28.77 4.02
N SER A 950 -18.44 27.54 3.84
CA SER A 950 -18.08 26.36 4.62
C SER A 950 -17.65 25.24 3.68
N ILE A 951 -16.43 24.75 3.88
CA ILE A 951 -15.81 23.61 3.20
C ILE A 951 -15.51 22.59 4.30
N GLU A 952 -16.46 21.71 4.58
CA GLU A 952 -16.36 20.76 5.70
C GLU A 952 -16.57 19.33 5.19
N ASP A 953 -15.81 18.39 5.79
CA ASP A 953 -15.91 16.93 5.57
C ASP A 953 -15.77 16.52 4.09
N VAL A 954 -14.78 17.10 3.39
CA VAL A 954 -14.51 16.78 1.97
C VAL A 954 -13.44 15.69 1.88
N PRO A 955 -13.78 14.47 1.41
CA PRO A 955 -12.89 13.31 1.49
C PRO A 955 -11.81 13.26 0.39
N MET A 956 -11.71 14.28 -0.46
CA MET A 956 -10.81 14.31 -1.62
C MET A 956 -10.10 15.66 -1.76
N SER A 957 -8.92 15.66 -2.37
CA SER A 957 -8.14 16.87 -2.64
C SER A 957 -8.67 17.63 -3.87
N GLY A 958 -8.31 18.91 -3.99
CA GLY A 958 -8.61 19.73 -5.18
C GLY A 958 -9.84 20.63 -5.06
N THR A 959 -10.40 20.83 -3.87
CA THR A 959 -11.45 21.83 -3.65
C THR A 959 -10.85 23.23 -3.78
N GLU A 960 -11.50 24.12 -4.53
CA GLU A 960 -11.00 25.48 -4.75
C GLU A 960 -12.07 26.56 -4.54
N LEU A 961 -11.68 27.66 -3.90
CA LEU A 961 -12.41 28.91 -3.81
C LEU A 961 -11.56 30.04 -4.41
N ALA A 962 -11.97 30.55 -5.57
CA ALA A 962 -11.13 31.45 -6.37
C ALA A 962 -11.82 32.75 -6.81
N GLY A 963 -11.13 33.88 -6.65
CA GLY A 963 -11.51 35.13 -7.32
C GLY A 963 -12.73 35.85 -6.75
N PHE A 964 -13.01 35.76 -5.44
CA PHE A 964 -14.14 36.45 -4.81
C PHE A 964 -13.71 37.55 -3.84
N THR A 965 -14.44 38.67 -3.83
CA THR A 965 -14.45 39.55 -2.65
C THR A 965 -15.40 38.98 -1.60
N ILE A 966 -14.94 38.68 -0.39
CA ILE A 966 -15.75 38.16 0.72
C ILE A 966 -15.77 39.20 1.84
N THR A 967 -16.97 39.67 2.20
CA THR A 967 -17.13 40.79 3.13
C THR A 967 -18.36 40.68 4.02
N GLY A 968 -18.28 41.24 5.23
CA GLY A 968 -19.39 41.32 6.19
C GLY A 968 -19.71 40.02 6.93
N GLY A 969 -18.83 39.02 6.89
CA GLY A 969 -18.95 37.76 7.65
C GLY A 969 -18.55 37.86 9.13
N GLY A 970 -19.15 37.02 9.98
CA GLY A 970 -18.50 36.60 11.23
C GLY A 970 -19.26 36.80 12.55
N GLN A 971 -19.83 35.71 13.08
CA GLN A 971 -19.82 35.51 14.54
C GLN A 971 -18.44 34.99 14.98
N GLU A 972 -18.07 33.78 14.56
CA GLU A 972 -16.77 33.18 14.93
C GLU A 972 -15.75 33.16 13.79
N PHE A 973 -16.20 32.91 12.56
CA PHE A 973 -15.37 32.86 11.35
C PHE A 973 -16.16 33.23 10.10
N THR A 974 -15.47 33.74 9.08
CA THR A 974 -16.06 34.10 7.77
C THR A 974 -16.00 32.94 6.79
N VAL A 975 -14.88 32.22 6.77
CA VAL A 975 -14.71 30.97 6.02
C VAL A 975 -14.31 29.86 6.98
N ALA A 976 -14.99 28.72 6.86
CA ALA A 976 -14.72 27.52 7.62
C ALA A 976 -14.14 26.44 6.70
N ILE A 977 -12.99 25.87 7.07
CA ILE A 977 -12.39 24.74 6.39
C ILE A 977 -12.05 23.68 7.44
N LYS A 978 -12.76 22.55 7.45
CA LYS A 978 -12.57 21.49 8.45
C LYS A 978 -12.65 20.09 7.87
N ASN A 979 -11.79 19.18 8.32
CA ASN A 979 -11.78 17.76 7.91
C ASN A 979 -11.82 17.55 6.39
N ALA A 980 -11.30 18.51 5.61
CA ALA A 980 -11.11 18.32 4.19
C ALA A 980 -9.70 17.77 3.95
N VAL A 981 -9.54 16.91 2.94
CA VAL A 981 -8.20 16.42 2.55
C VAL A 981 -7.31 17.59 2.12
N SER A 982 -7.81 18.46 1.24
CA SER A 982 -7.17 19.75 0.97
C SER A 982 -8.13 20.80 0.41
N ALA A 983 -7.79 22.09 0.60
CA ALA A 983 -8.52 23.20 0.01
C ALA A 983 -7.58 24.34 -0.46
N THR A 984 -7.86 24.90 -1.62
CA THR A 984 -7.13 26.03 -2.20
C THR A 984 -7.99 27.29 -2.17
N LEU A 985 -7.45 28.37 -1.62
CA LEU A 985 -8.01 29.73 -1.69
C LEU A 985 -7.08 30.58 -2.54
N SER A 986 -7.54 31.02 -3.71
CA SER A 986 -6.72 31.71 -4.70
C SER A 986 -7.34 33.04 -5.14
N ALA A 987 -6.53 34.10 -5.27
CA ALA A 987 -6.97 35.39 -5.84
C ALA A 987 -8.22 36.02 -5.19
N CYS A 988 -8.48 35.73 -3.91
CA CYS A 988 -9.62 36.25 -3.15
C CYS A 988 -9.28 37.56 -2.42
N VAL A 989 -10.30 38.37 -2.18
CA VAL A 989 -10.21 39.61 -1.38
C VAL A 989 -11.09 39.49 -0.14
N PHE A 990 -10.49 39.44 1.04
CA PHE A 990 -11.20 39.45 2.32
C PHE A 990 -11.15 40.86 2.90
N ARG A 991 -12.31 41.49 3.07
CA ARG A 991 -12.38 42.83 3.65
C ARG A 991 -13.57 43.07 4.57
N ASP A 992 -13.40 43.98 5.53
CA ASP A 992 -14.46 44.37 6.47
C ASP A 992 -15.12 43.18 7.18
N ASN A 993 -14.40 42.05 7.33
CA ASN A 993 -14.89 40.89 8.07
C ASN A 993 -14.47 41.05 9.51
N ILE A 994 -15.44 41.29 10.40
CA ILE A 994 -15.17 41.56 11.82
C ILE A 994 -15.92 40.52 12.65
N PRO A 995 -15.36 39.32 12.86
CA PRO A 995 -16.01 38.30 13.66
C PRO A 995 -16.31 38.83 15.08
N VAL A 996 -17.55 38.65 15.53
CA VAL A 996 -18.04 39.05 16.87
C VAL A 996 -18.30 37.82 17.75
N GLY A 997 -17.50 37.57 18.80
CA GLY A 997 -17.63 36.33 19.57
C GLY A 997 -16.54 36.06 20.62
N THR A 998 -16.31 34.77 20.91
CA THR A 998 -15.40 34.22 21.94
C THR A 998 -13.90 34.49 21.66
N ALA A 999 -12.97 33.86 22.40
CA ALA A 999 -11.54 34.15 22.31
C ALA A 999 -10.83 33.69 21.00
N ASN A 1000 -11.53 33.00 20.09
CA ASN A 1000 -10.95 32.29 18.92
C ASN A 1000 -11.44 32.87 17.56
N ARG A 1001 -11.61 34.19 17.45
CA ARG A 1001 -12.18 34.86 16.26
C ARG A 1001 -11.21 34.86 15.08
N GLU A 1002 -11.54 34.29 13.93
CA GLU A 1002 -10.65 34.22 12.75
C GLU A 1002 -11.40 34.63 11.48
N VAL A 1003 -10.73 35.15 10.44
CA VAL A 1003 -11.42 35.38 9.15
C VAL A 1003 -11.60 34.03 8.44
N ILE A 1004 -10.51 33.28 8.28
CA ILE A 1004 -10.47 31.92 7.78
C ILE A 1004 -10.00 31.00 8.90
N ARG A 1005 -10.79 29.98 9.22
CA ARG A 1005 -10.39 28.91 10.13
C ARG A 1005 -10.13 27.63 9.35
N CYS A 1006 -8.91 27.11 9.50
CA CYS A 1006 -8.48 25.82 8.95
C CYS A 1006 -8.23 24.85 10.11
N GLN A 1007 -8.91 23.70 10.13
CA GLN A 1007 -8.80 22.73 11.20
C GLN A 1007 -8.76 21.30 10.65
N GLU A 1008 -7.76 20.50 11.03
CA GLU A 1008 -7.55 19.11 10.56
C GLU A 1008 -7.56 19.04 9.02
N THR A 1009 -6.88 19.98 8.36
CA THR A 1009 -6.90 20.14 6.90
C THR A 1009 -5.64 20.84 6.41
N ALA A 1010 -5.05 20.35 5.31
CA ALA A 1010 -4.01 21.06 4.58
C ALA A 1010 -4.64 22.12 3.65
N VAL A 1011 -4.20 23.38 3.76
CA VAL A 1011 -4.73 24.46 2.89
C VAL A 1011 -3.64 25.14 2.08
N LEU A 1012 -3.95 25.57 0.86
CA LEU A 1012 -3.14 26.51 0.10
C LEU A 1012 -3.87 27.85 0.03
N VAL A 1013 -3.38 28.85 0.75
CA VAL A 1013 -3.85 30.25 0.64
C VAL A 1013 -2.84 31.02 -0.18
N THR A 1014 -3.22 31.45 -1.37
CA THR A 1014 -2.31 32.12 -2.29
C THR A 1014 -2.92 33.28 -3.06
N ARG A 1015 -2.12 34.31 -3.33
CA ARG A 1015 -2.52 35.52 -4.08
C ARG A 1015 -3.77 36.19 -3.49
N CYS A 1016 -4.00 36.03 -2.19
CA CYS A 1016 -5.15 36.58 -1.50
C CYS A 1016 -4.80 37.91 -0.81
N LEU A 1017 -5.76 38.84 -0.83
CA LEU A 1017 -5.66 40.15 -0.21
C LEU A 1017 -6.58 40.22 1.01
N PHE A 1018 -6.04 40.61 2.17
CA PHE A 1018 -6.77 40.75 3.43
C PHE A 1018 -6.61 42.17 3.95
N TYR A 1019 -7.68 42.96 4.03
CA TYR A 1019 -7.61 44.29 4.64
C TYR A 1019 -8.83 44.70 5.45
N ASP A 1020 -8.61 45.52 6.49
CA ASP A 1020 -9.65 45.99 7.41
C ASP A 1020 -10.49 44.86 8.06
N ASN A 1021 -9.89 43.68 8.29
CA ASN A 1021 -10.55 42.57 8.97
C ASN A 1021 -10.21 42.50 10.48
N GLY A 1022 -11.09 41.87 11.26
CA GLY A 1022 -10.92 41.57 12.68
C GLY A 1022 -10.59 40.11 12.97
N GLY A 1023 -10.15 39.81 14.19
CA GLY A 1023 -9.81 38.48 14.68
C GLY A 1023 -8.38 38.33 15.21
N ILE A 1024 -8.11 37.19 15.84
CA ILE A 1024 -6.78 36.77 16.32
C ILE A 1024 -5.85 36.34 15.17
N GLY A 1025 -6.40 36.14 13.97
CA GLY A 1025 -5.72 35.86 12.71
C GLY A 1025 -6.69 35.93 11.52
N CYS A 1026 -6.27 36.50 10.40
CA CYS A 1026 -7.01 36.42 9.14
C CYS A 1026 -6.96 34.99 8.57
N VAL A 1027 -5.83 34.30 8.72
CA VAL A 1027 -5.72 32.85 8.47
C VAL A 1027 -5.32 32.16 9.77
N GLY A 1028 -6.17 31.27 10.28
CA GLY A 1028 -5.95 30.50 11.50
C GLY A 1028 -5.73 29.02 11.19
N LEU A 1029 -4.53 28.49 11.47
CA LEU A 1029 -4.21 27.06 11.36
C LEU A 1029 -4.41 26.37 12.70
N ARG A 1030 -5.19 25.29 12.75
CA ARG A 1030 -5.52 24.54 13.98
C ARG A 1030 -5.40 23.03 13.75
N GLY A 1031 -4.99 22.30 14.79
CA GLY A 1031 -5.10 20.84 14.96
C GLY A 1031 -4.88 20.02 13.70
N GLY A 1032 -3.72 19.41 13.51
CA GLY A 1032 -3.50 18.49 12.38
C GLY A 1032 -3.29 19.14 11.01
N ALA A 1033 -3.40 20.47 10.89
CA ALA A 1033 -3.23 21.23 9.64
C ALA A 1033 -1.77 21.33 9.14
N HIS A 1034 -0.92 20.32 9.35
CA HIS A 1034 0.55 20.39 9.35
C HIS A 1034 1.23 20.69 8.00
N ASP A 1035 0.50 20.57 6.88
CA ASP A 1035 1.00 20.77 5.52
C ASP A 1035 0.32 21.96 4.82
N SER A 1036 -0.03 23.00 5.58
CA SER A 1036 -0.68 24.20 5.03
C SER A 1036 0.34 25.21 4.47
N TRP A 1037 0.01 25.84 3.35
CA TRP A 1037 0.83 26.82 2.64
C TRP A 1037 0.12 28.17 2.60
N ILE A 1038 0.73 29.19 3.18
CA ILE A 1038 0.32 30.59 3.11
C ILE A 1038 1.38 31.30 2.28
N ILE A 1039 1.14 31.47 0.98
CA ILE A 1039 2.16 31.96 0.04
C ILE A 1039 1.68 33.12 -0.83
N ASN A 1040 2.53 34.11 -1.07
CA ASN A 1040 2.21 35.26 -1.94
C ASN A 1040 0.88 35.94 -1.54
N ASN A 1041 0.72 36.33 -0.27
CA ASN A 1041 -0.49 37.03 0.19
C ASN A 1041 -0.15 38.43 0.74
N THR A 1042 -1.14 39.31 0.78
CA THR A 1042 -1.01 40.67 1.35
C THR A 1042 -2.04 40.87 2.45
N PHE A 1043 -1.59 41.19 3.66
CA PHE A 1043 -2.41 41.50 4.83
C PHE A 1043 -2.14 42.95 5.24
N ASP A 1044 -3.13 43.83 5.23
CA ASP A 1044 -2.97 45.23 5.61
C ASP A 1044 -4.09 45.77 6.51
N GLY A 1045 -3.74 46.40 7.63
CA GLY A 1045 -4.72 47.11 8.48
C GLY A 1045 -5.68 46.19 9.25
N ASN A 1046 -5.37 44.89 9.36
CA ASN A 1046 -6.18 43.92 10.07
C ASN A 1046 -5.94 43.98 11.61
N GLU A 1047 -6.81 43.34 12.40
CA GLU A 1047 -6.56 43.12 13.84
C GLU A 1047 -5.30 42.25 14.02
N SER A 1048 -5.19 41.16 13.24
CA SER A 1048 -3.98 40.33 13.13
C SER A 1048 -3.74 39.85 11.69
N GLY A 1049 -2.49 39.53 11.32
CA GLY A 1049 -2.14 38.92 10.03
C GLY A 1049 -2.56 37.45 9.95
N PHE A 1050 -1.67 36.50 10.23
CA PHE A 1050 -2.00 35.07 10.31
C PHE A 1050 -1.44 34.42 11.58
N PHE A 1051 -2.08 33.32 12.01
CA PHE A 1051 -1.83 32.70 13.31
C PHE A 1051 -1.91 31.17 13.26
N SER A 1052 -0.99 30.48 13.95
CA SER A 1052 -1.03 29.01 14.10
C SER A 1052 -1.24 28.55 15.55
N ILE A 1053 -2.01 27.47 15.72
CA ILE A 1053 -2.35 26.79 16.98
C ILE A 1053 -2.21 25.30 16.75
N ALA A 1054 -1.01 24.75 16.92
CA ALA A 1054 -0.72 23.33 16.69
C ALA A 1054 -1.03 22.84 15.26
N GLY A 1055 -0.93 23.73 14.26
CA GLY A 1055 -0.94 23.39 12.83
C GLY A 1055 0.42 23.73 12.23
N GLY A 1056 1.18 22.72 11.82
CA GLY A 1056 2.39 22.87 11.00
C GLY A 1056 2.11 23.65 9.70
N GLY A 1057 3.08 24.33 9.11
CA GLY A 1057 2.85 24.94 7.79
C GLY A 1057 4.01 25.79 7.27
N TYR A 1058 3.85 26.24 6.03
CA TYR A 1058 4.80 27.05 5.26
C TYR A 1058 4.23 28.44 5.04
N ALA A 1059 4.96 29.48 5.43
CA ALA A 1059 4.59 30.87 5.22
C ALA A 1059 5.72 31.59 4.49
N ILE A 1060 5.51 31.86 3.20
CA ILE A 1060 6.55 32.35 2.28
C ILE A 1060 6.02 33.51 1.45
N ASN A 1061 6.85 34.53 1.17
CA ASN A 1061 6.52 35.64 0.26
C ASN A 1061 5.25 36.42 0.63
N ASN A 1062 4.89 36.50 1.92
CA ASN A 1062 3.73 37.28 2.33
C ASN A 1062 4.11 38.70 2.75
N ILE A 1063 3.29 39.70 2.44
CA ILE A 1063 3.35 41.02 3.05
C ILE A 1063 2.35 41.11 4.20
N VAL A 1064 2.80 41.49 5.40
CA VAL A 1064 1.94 41.76 6.55
C VAL A 1064 2.22 43.15 7.10
N THR A 1065 1.28 44.07 6.95
CA THR A 1065 1.43 45.47 7.36
C THR A 1065 0.29 46.00 8.22
N ASN A 1066 0.62 46.99 9.06
CA ASN A 1066 -0.35 47.78 9.81
C ASN A 1066 -1.31 46.97 10.72
N SER A 1067 -0.91 45.77 11.14
CA SER A 1067 -1.74 44.92 12.01
C SER A 1067 -1.78 45.47 13.44
N LEU A 1068 -2.99 45.54 14.02
CA LEU A 1068 -3.24 46.23 15.30
C LEU A 1068 -2.76 45.45 16.54
N GLU A 1069 -2.90 44.13 16.54
CA GLU A 1069 -2.58 43.23 17.66
C GLU A 1069 -1.34 42.37 17.42
N ARG A 1070 -1.13 41.87 16.20
CA ARG A 1070 0.08 41.13 15.79
C ARG A 1070 0.15 40.95 14.28
N GLY A 1071 1.35 40.92 13.71
CA GLY A 1071 1.56 40.54 12.31
C GLY A 1071 1.41 39.03 12.15
N VAL A 1072 2.45 38.30 12.52
CA VAL A 1072 2.51 36.83 12.52
C VAL A 1072 2.58 36.32 13.95
N GLY A 1073 1.90 35.23 14.28
CA GLY A 1073 2.05 34.59 15.58
C GLY A 1073 1.78 33.09 15.58
N ALA A 1074 2.22 32.41 16.63
CA ALA A 1074 1.86 31.02 16.90
C ALA A 1074 1.83 30.73 18.42
N LEU A 1075 1.49 29.51 18.83
CA LEU A 1075 1.53 29.09 20.24
C LEU A 1075 2.82 28.36 20.62
N SER A 1076 3.51 27.71 19.68
CA SER A 1076 4.82 27.06 19.85
C SER A 1076 5.83 27.58 18.82
N ALA A 1077 7.12 27.61 19.15
CA ALA A 1077 8.21 28.13 18.29
C ALA A 1077 8.53 27.25 17.06
N SER A 1078 7.69 26.26 16.79
CA SER A 1078 7.86 25.24 15.76
C SER A 1078 6.53 24.91 15.10
N ASP A 1079 5.53 25.80 15.25
CA ASP A 1079 4.23 25.63 14.62
C ASP A 1079 4.31 25.97 13.12
N PHE A 1080 5.26 26.82 12.68
CA PHE A 1080 5.62 26.91 11.26
C PHE A 1080 6.85 26.06 10.97
N THR A 1081 6.72 25.19 9.96
CA THR A 1081 7.82 24.37 9.42
C THR A 1081 8.83 25.26 8.69
N LEU A 1082 8.32 26.24 7.95
CA LEU A 1082 9.12 27.28 7.31
C LEU A 1082 8.37 28.61 7.37
N LEU A 1083 9.02 29.62 7.96
CA LEU A 1083 8.56 31.01 8.00
C LEU A 1083 9.72 31.85 7.50
N ASP A 1084 9.71 32.20 6.21
CA ASP A 1084 10.84 32.89 5.58
C ASP A 1084 10.43 33.69 4.34
N TYR A 1085 11.26 34.65 3.93
CA TYR A 1085 11.01 35.55 2.78
C TYR A 1085 9.69 36.36 2.86
N ASN A 1086 9.23 36.68 4.07
CA ASN A 1086 8.06 37.54 4.28
C ASN A 1086 8.49 39.00 4.51
N ASN A 1087 7.61 39.95 4.20
CA ASN A 1087 7.77 41.35 4.59
C ASN A 1087 6.80 41.73 5.70
N THR A 1088 7.31 42.14 6.87
CA THR A 1088 6.45 42.61 7.98
C THR A 1088 6.76 44.07 8.36
N TRP A 1089 5.77 44.96 8.29
CA TRP A 1089 6.00 46.39 8.55
C TRP A 1089 4.89 47.09 9.32
N ASN A 1090 5.27 47.85 10.33
CA ASN A 1090 4.36 48.67 11.15
C ASN A 1090 3.25 47.87 11.86
N ASN A 1091 3.53 46.62 12.24
CA ASN A 1091 2.64 45.81 13.09
C ASN A 1091 3.00 45.96 14.58
N ASN A 1092 2.13 45.45 15.47
CA ASN A 1092 2.29 45.60 16.91
C ASN A 1092 2.10 44.27 17.69
N PRO A 1093 3.07 43.32 17.70
CA PRO A 1093 4.38 43.32 17.04
C PRO A 1093 4.35 42.71 15.63
N ASN A 1094 5.48 42.74 14.91
CA ASN A 1094 5.65 42.02 13.63
C ASN A 1094 5.54 40.50 13.81
N TYR A 1095 6.23 39.95 14.82
CA TYR A 1095 6.15 38.55 15.23
C TYR A 1095 5.82 38.48 16.72
N ASP A 1096 4.81 37.70 17.09
CA ASP A 1096 4.42 37.47 18.48
C ASP A 1096 5.06 36.19 19.02
N VAL A 1097 5.48 36.21 20.29
CA VAL A 1097 6.25 35.14 20.94
C VAL A 1097 5.36 33.89 21.11
N PRO A 1098 5.85 32.68 20.78
CA PRO A 1098 7.25 32.28 20.69
C PRO A 1098 7.89 32.36 19.30
N GLU A 1099 7.19 32.84 18.28
CA GLU A 1099 7.74 32.93 16.93
C GLU A 1099 8.81 34.04 16.81
N THR A 1100 9.81 33.76 15.98
CA THR A 1100 10.89 34.69 15.65
C THR A 1100 10.95 34.89 14.14
N GLU A 1101 11.45 36.05 13.71
CA GLU A 1101 11.66 36.35 12.28
C GLU A 1101 12.45 35.24 11.57
N GLY A 1102 12.06 34.93 10.33
CA GLY A 1102 12.80 34.10 9.40
C GLY A 1102 14.13 34.73 9.01
N ALA A 1103 15.06 33.93 8.49
CA ALA A 1103 16.42 34.37 8.19
C ALA A 1103 16.49 35.42 7.07
N ASN A 1104 15.54 35.36 6.13
CA ASN A 1104 15.43 36.19 4.94
C ASN A 1104 14.19 37.10 4.97
N ASP A 1105 13.48 37.17 6.10
CA ASP A 1105 12.39 38.11 6.28
C ASP A 1105 12.89 39.57 6.23
N ILE A 1106 12.10 40.43 5.60
CA ILE A 1106 12.36 41.86 5.52
C ILE A 1106 11.32 42.63 6.33
N HIS A 1107 11.69 43.84 6.80
CA HIS A 1107 10.83 44.66 7.64
C HIS A 1107 10.81 46.08 7.13
N VAL A 1108 10.16 46.31 6.00
CA VAL A 1108 10.21 47.57 5.25
C VAL A 1108 8.84 47.96 4.71
N ASP A 1109 8.65 49.27 4.50
CA ASP A 1109 7.44 49.78 3.86
C ASP A 1109 7.31 49.15 2.45
N PRO A 1110 6.21 48.43 2.15
CA PRO A 1110 6.01 47.80 0.84
C PRO A 1110 5.74 48.82 -0.27
N LEU A 1111 5.46 50.10 0.05
CA LEU A 1111 5.24 51.16 -0.93
C LEU A 1111 4.12 50.84 -1.93
N TYR A 1112 2.90 50.66 -1.40
CA TYR A 1112 1.69 50.46 -2.22
C TYR A 1112 1.31 51.70 -3.04
N THR A 1113 0.65 51.49 -4.18
CA THR A 1113 0.14 52.56 -5.06
C THR A 1113 -0.94 53.42 -4.39
N ASN A 1114 -2.01 52.79 -3.86
CA ASN A 1114 -3.11 53.52 -3.21
C ASN A 1114 -3.93 52.64 -2.24
N PRO A 1115 -3.35 52.27 -1.09
CA PRO A 1115 -3.97 51.31 -0.15
C PRO A 1115 -5.28 51.85 0.46
N LEU A 1116 -5.43 53.17 0.60
CA LEU A 1116 -6.67 53.80 1.08
C LEU A 1116 -7.88 53.60 0.16
N GLN A 1117 -7.66 53.15 -1.07
CA GLN A 1117 -8.72 52.78 -2.02
C GLN A 1117 -8.76 51.27 -2.31
N GLY A 1118 -8.01 50.46 -1.55
CA GLY A 1118 -7.91 49.01 -1.75
C GLY A 1118 -6.97 48.60 -2.89
N ASP A 1119 -6.16 49.52 -3.42
CA ASP A 1119 -5.16 49.23 -4.44
C ASP A 1119 -3.79 49.00 -3.78
N TYR A 1120 -3.46 47.72 -3.67
CA TYR A 1120 -2.27 47.19 -3.02
C TYR A 1120 -1.17 46.78 -4.01
N SER A 1121 -1.27 47.22 -5.27
CA SER A 1121 -0.16 47.07 -6.23
C SER A 1121 1.10 47.76 -5.71
N LEU A 1122 2.27 47.17 -5.97
CA LEU A 1122 3.56 47.72 -5.57
C LEU A 1122 3.96 48.88 -6.49
N LEU A 1123 4.50 49.95 -5.92
CA LEU A 1123 5.21 50.97 -6.70
C LEU A 1123 6.53 50.37 -7.22
N ASN A 1124 6.99 50.78 -8.42
CA ASN A 1124 8.29 50.36 -9.00
C ASN A 1124 9.50 50.57 -8.05
N SER A 1125 9.40 51.46 -7.06
CA SER A 1125 10.44 51.65 -6.04
C SER A 1125 10.33 50.70 -4.84
N SER A 1126 9.41 49.73 -4.85
CA SER A 1126 9.13 48.86 -3.73
C SER A 1126 10.31 47.93 -3.45
N PRO A 1127 10.68 47.74 -2.18
CA PRO A 1127 11.68 46.75 -1.79
C PRO A 1127 11.16 45.30 -1.80
N CYS A 1128 9.86 45.09 -2.07
CA CYS A 1128 9.25 43.76 -2.15
C CYS A 1128 9.35 43.14 -3.54
N ILE A 1129 9.81 43.91 -4.54
CA ILE A 1129 10.00 43.45 -5.92
C ILE A 1129 11.27 42.58 -6.00
N ASP A 1130 11.19 41.43 -6.66
CA ASP A 1130 12.24 40.42 -6.85
C ASP A 1130 12.88 39.93 -5.52
N ALA A 1131 12.11 40.01 -4.43
CA ALA A 1131 12.62 39.81 -3.06
C ALA A 1131 12.23 38.46 -2.45
N GLY A 1132 11.31 37.71 -3.06
CA GLY A 1132 10.75 36.46 -2.54
C GLY A 1132 11.69 35.26 -2.61
N HIS A 1133 11.20 34.06 -2.33
CA HIS A 1133 11.99 32.83 -2.31
C HIS A 1133 12.74 32.62 -3.64
N PRO A 1134 14.03 32.25 -3.64
CA PRO A 1134 14.85 32.15 -4.86
C PRO A 1134 14.64 30.88 -5.69
N ASP A 1135 13.81 29.94 -5.22
CA ASP A 1135 13.49 28.74 -6.01
C ASP A 1135 12.55 29.11 -7.15
N SER A 1136 12.85 28.61 -8.34
CA SER A 1136 12.14 28.97 -9.57
C SER A 1136 10.67 28.60 -9.59
N GLN A 1137 10.23 27.71 -8.70
CA GLN A 1137 8.80 27.39 -8.52
C GLN A 1137 7.98 28.56 -7.94
N TYR A 1138 8.64 29.56 -7.36
CA TYR A 1138 8.02 30.77 -6.82
C TYR A 1138 8.25 32.00 -7.70
N ASP A 1139 8.86 31.85 -8.87
CA ASP A 1139 9.08 32.94 -9.81
C ASP A 1139 7.75 33.53 -10.29
N ASP A 1140 7.77 34.83 -10.58
CA ASP A 1140 6.61 35.52 -11.14
C ASP A 1140 6.33 35.04 -12.56
N SER A 1141 5.13 35.30 -13.07
CA SER A 1141 4.70 34.82 -14.39
C SER A 1141 5.57 35.32 -15.55
N ASP A 1142 6.36 36.37 -15.34
CA ASP A 1142 7.33 36.91 -16.30
C ASP A 1142 8.73 36.27 -16.18
N GLY A 1143 8.90 35.29 -15.28
CA GLY A 1143 10.14 34.58 -15.01
C GLY A 1143 11.14 35.39 -14.17
N SER A 1144 10.75 36.53 -13.61
CA SER A 1144 11.54 37.20 -12.58
C SER A 1144 11.43 36.45 -11.25
N ARG A 1145 12.38 36.71 -10.34
CA ARG A 1145 12.32 36.12 -9.01
C ARG A 1145 11.03 36.60 -8.34
N GLY A 1146 10.29 35.69 -7.70
CA GLY A 1146 8.98 36.03 -7.17
C GLY A 1146 8.95 37.27 -6.28
N ASP A 1147 7.95 38.11 -6.49
CA ASP A 1147 7.63 39.23 -5.62
C ASP A 1147 7.05 38.76 -4.29
N ILE A 1148 7.34 39.51 -3.21
CA ILE A 1148 6.67 39.29 -1.92
C ILE A 1148 5.32 40.01 -1.98
N GLY A 1149 4.21 39.28 -1.85
CA GLY A 1149 2.84 39.82 -1.76
C GLY A 1149 1.82 39.15 -2.68
N ALA A 1150 0.56 39.60 -2.60
CA ALA A 1150 -0.56 39.05 -3.37
C ALA A 1150 -0.62 39.46 -4.84
N ILE A 1151 -0.07 40.64 -5.17
CA ILE A 1151 -0.13 41.24 -6.50
C ILE A 1151 1.32 41.41 -6.98
N PRO A 1152 1.81 40.56 -7.89
CA PRO A 1152 3.15 40.73 -8.42
C PRO A 1152 3.26 42.03 -9.21
N PHE A 1153 4.41 42.67 -9.14
CA PHE A 1153 4.74 43.84 -9.93
C PHE A 1153 5.05 43.41 -11.36
N VAL A 1154 4.03 43.51 -12.21
CA VAL A 1154 4.24 43.37 -13.64
C VAL A 1154 4.92 44.65 -14.13
N ILE A 1155 6.09 44.51 -14.77
CA ILE A 1155 6.69 45.63 -15.51
C ILE A 1155 5.72 46.01 -16.63
N HIS A 1156 4.91 47.04 -16.39
CA HIS A 1156 4.10 47.64 -17.44
C HIS A 1156 5.02 48.13 -18.56
N CYS A 1157 4.72 47.68 -19.79
CA CYS A 1157 5.52 47.85 -20.99
C CYS A 1157 5.94 49.31 -21.19
N VAL A 1158 7.25 49.56 -21.33
CA VAL A 1158 7.82 50.90 -21.46
C VAL A 1158 8.16 51.23 -22.92
N GLY A 1159 7.98 50.28 -23.85
CA GLY A 1159 8.37 50.38 -25.25
C GLY A 1159 7.27 50.91 -26.19
N ILE A 1160 7.43 50.62 -27.48
CA ILE A 1160 6.50 51.01 -28.55
C ILE A 1160 5.76 49.79 -29.10
N ARG A 1161 4.46 49.94 -29.39
CA ARG A 1161 3.73 48.88 -30.12
C ARG A 1161 4.43 48.58 -31.43
N GLY A 1162 4.76 47.30 -31.64
CA GLY A 1162 5.56 46.83 -32.76
C GLY A 1162 6.98 46.40 -32.43
N ASN A 1163 7.46 46.61 -31.19
CA ASN A 1163 8.67 45.97 -30.66
C ASN A 1163 8.28 44.63 -30.01
N VAL A 1164 8.00 43.62 -30.82
CA VAL A 1164 7.41 42.35 -30.37
C VAL A 1164 8.47 41.40 -29.79
N ASP A 1165 9.73 41.55 -30.21
CA ASP A 1165 10.84 40.71 -29.75
C ASP A 1165 11.64 41.30 -28.56
N TYR A 1166 11.14 42.40 -27.99
CA TYR A 1166 11.71 43.11 -26.84
C TYR A 1166 13.15 43.58 -27.08
N ASP A 1167 13.41 44.09 -28.28
CA ASP A 1167 14.67 44.69 -28.65
C ASP A 1167 14.98 45.90 -27.73
N PRO A 1168 16.18 46.00 -27.12
CA PRO A 1168 16.50 47.11 -26.21
C PRO A 1168 16.59 48.49 -26.88
N GLY A 1169 16.45 48.55 -28.21
CA GLY A 1169 16.49 49.77 -29.00
C GLY A 1169 15.14 50.46 -29.14
N ASP A 1170 14.02 49.79 -28.81
CA ASP A 1170 12.65 50.20 -29.11
C ASP A 1170 12.50 50.57 -30.59
N VAL A 1171 12.86 49.66 -31.48
CA VAL A 1171 12.84 49.85 -32.93
C VAL A 1171 12.03 48.77 -33.61
N ILE A 1172 10.93 49.18 -34.26
CA ILE A 1172 10.15 48.30 -35.14
C ILE A 1172 11.00 47.94 -36.37
N ASP A 1173 11.44 46.69 -36.45
CA ASP A 1173 12.18 46.13 -37.58
C ASP A 1173 11.67 44.74 -38.01
N ILE A 1174 12.42 44.05 -38.88
CA ILE A 1174 11.96 42.79 -39.47
C ILE A 1174 11.99 41.62 -38.50
N SER A 1175 12.75 41.77 -37.41
CA SER A 1175 12.87 40.78 -36.35
C SER A 1175 11.55 40.66 -35.59
N ASP A 1176 10.87 41.78 -35.31
CA ASP A 1176 9.52 41.83 -34.73
C ASP A 1176 8.48 41.09 -35.59
N LEU A 1177 8.53 41.31 -36.91
CA LEU A 1177 7.62 40.65 -37.84
C LEU A 1177 7.87 39.13 -37.85
N VAL A 1178 9.13 38.72 -37.86
CA VAL A 1178 9.49 37.29 -37.84
C VAL A 1178 9.05 36.67 -36.53
N TYR A 1179 9.28 37.35 -35.41
CA TYR A 1179 8.89 36.91 -34.07
C TYR A 1179 7.37 36.72 -33.98
N LEU A 1180 6.59 37.71 -34.41
CA LEU A 1180 5.14 37.66 -34.38
C LEU A 1180 4.57 36.57 -35.31
N VAL A 1181 5.18 36.34 -36.48
CA VAL A 1181 4.80 35.24 -37.38
C VAL A 1181 5.10 33.88 -36.75
N ASP A 1182 6.27 33.72 -36.13
CA ASP A 1182 6.66 32.46 -35.52
C ASP A 1182 5.79 32.14 -34.31
N PHE A 1183 5.48 33.13 -33.46
CA PHE A 1183 4.49 32.99 -32.39
C PHE A 1183 3.12 32.54 -32.94
N MET A 1184 2.58 33.23 -33.94
CA MET A 1184 1.21 32.96 -34.43
C MET A 1184 1.05 31.67 -35.24
N PHE A 1185 2.09 31.21 -35.95
CA PHE A 1185 1.95 30.13 -36.95
C PHE A 1185 2.97 29.00 -36.83
N SER A 1186 4.06 29.19 -36.07
CA SER A 1186 5.17 28.24 -36.00
C SER A 1186 5.42 27.71 -34.57
N GLY A 1187 4.62 28.09 -33.58
CA GLY A 1187 4.82 27.71 -32.17
C GLY A 1187 6.02 28.39 -31.51
N GLY A 1188 6.35 29.60 -31.96
CA GLY A 1188 7.39 30.44 -31.35
C GLY A 1188 7.00 30.94 -29.95
N PRO A 1189 7.96 31.46 -29.18
CA PRO A 1189 7.73 31.99 -27.82
C PRO A 1189 6.69 33.11 -27.81
N GLU A 1190 5.92 33.21 -26.72
CA GLU A 1190 4.93 34.27 -26.54
C GLU A 1190 5.60 35.65 -26.46
N PRO A 1191 4.98 36.72 -27.00
CA PRO A 1191 5.51 38.07 -26.86
C PRO A 1191 5.66 38.44 -25.38
N VAL A 1192 6.83 38.97 -25.01
CA VAL A 1192 7.16 39.42 -23.65
C VAL A 1192 6.14 40.46 -23.13
N CYS A 1193 5.57 41.24 -24.05
CA CYS A 1193 4.49 42.17 -23.77
C CYS A 1193 3.38 42.05 -24.83
N PHE A 1194 2.20 41.58 -24.43
CA PHE A 1194 1.02 41.48 -25.29
C PHE A 1194 0.53 42.86 -25.76
N ASP A 1195 0.65 43.90 -24.93
CA ASP A 1195 0.31 45.28 -25.32
C ASP A 1195 1.21 45.83 -26.44
N GLU A 1196 2.47 45.38 -26.52
CA GLU A 1196 3.41 45.74 -27.60
C GLU A 1196 3.15 44.91 -28.87
N ALA A 1197 2.49 43.75 -28.74
CA ALA A 1197 2.08 42.87 -29.83
C ALA A 1197 0.66 43.18 -30.38
N ASP A 1198 -0.19 43.91 -29.64
CA ASP A 1198 -1.47 44.47 -30.12
C ASP A 1198 -1.19 45.70 -31.00
N ILE A 1199 -0.67 45.46 -32.21
CA ILE A 1199 -0.18 46.52 -33.09
C ILE A 1199 -1.31 47.46 -33.53
N ASP A 1200 -2.54 46.95 -33.64
CA ASP A 1200 -3.67 47.71 -34.16
C ASP A 1200 -4.47 48.49 -33.10
N GLY A 1201 -4.23 48.25 -31.80
CA GLY A 1201 -4.89 49.03 -30.75
C GLY A 1201 -6.25 48.48 -30.35
N SER A 1202 -6.56 47.23 -30.71
CA SER A 1202 -7.89 46.67 -30.55
C SER A 1202 -8.22 46.28 -29.11
N GLY A 1203 -7.21 45.98 -28.28
CA GLY A 1203 -7.39 45.44 -26.93
C GLY A 1203 -8.07 44.06 -26.95
N VAL A 1204 -7.91 43.31 -28.04
CA VAL A 1204 -8.43 41.95 -28.19
C VAL A 1204 -7.35 40.97 -27.74
N GLU A 1205 -7.67 40.12 -26.75
CA GLU A 1205 -6.82 38.99 -26.38
C GLU A 1205 -7.49 37.66 -26.77
N PRO A 1206 -6.73 36.69 -27.33
CA PRO A 1206 -5.30 36.76 -27.68
C PRO A 1206 -5.00 37.59 -28.96
N ILE A 1207 -3.74 37.99 -29.17
CA ILE A 1207 -3.25 38.69 -30.37
C ILE A 1207 -3.72 37.98 -31.63
N ASP A 1208 -4.25 38.74 -32.58
CA ASP A 1208 -4.88 38.18 -33.76
C ASP A 1208 -4.17 38.56 -35.06
N ILE A 1209 -4.70 38.05 -36.18
CA ILE A 1209 -4.06 38.24 -37.47
C ILE A 1209 -4.13 39.70 -37.96
N ALA A 1210 -5.02 40.52 -37.39
CA ALA A 1210 -5.11 41.94 -37.70
C ALA A 1210 -3.86 42.69 -37.23
N ASP A 1211 -3.28 42.31 -36.10
CA ASP A 1211 -2.02 42.87 -35.57
C ASP A 1211 -0.84 42.61 -36.49
N LEU A 1212 -0.69 41.35 -36.91
CA LEU A 1212 0.31 40.97 -37.90
C LEU A 1212 0.13 41.71 -39.23
N VAL A 1213 -1.12 41.81 -39.71
CA VAL A 1213 -1.43 42.53 -40.95
C VAL A 1213 -1.11 44.02 -40.81
N TYR A 1214 -1.36 44.61 -39.64
CA TYR A 1214 -1.04 46.02 -39.37
C TYR A 1214 0.47 46.24 -39.37
N LEU A 1215 1.25 45.37 -38.71
CA LEU A 1215 2.71 45.44 -38.69
C LEU A 1215 3.30 45.35 -40.10
N VAL A 1216 2.82 44.41 -40.92
CA VAL A 1216 3.21 44.29 -42.33
C VAL A 1216 2.86 45.55 -43.13
N ASP A 1217 1.68 46.13 -42.91
CA ASP A 1217 1.24 47.33 -43.63
C ASP A 1217 2.09 48.56 -43.25
N TYR A 1218 2.38 48.73 -41.97
CA TYR A 1218 3.28 49.77 -41.48
C TYR A 1218 4.69 49.65 -42.08
N MET A 1219 5.27 48.45 -42.06
CA MET A 1219 6.65 48.21 -42.47
C MET A 1219 6.88 48.26 -44.00
N PHE A 1220 5.96 47.72 -44.80
CA PHE A 1220 6.24 47.44 -46.22
C PHE A 1220 5.37 48.20 -47.22
N THR A 1221 4.18 48.65 -46.82
CA THR A 1221 3.21 49.29 -47.74
C THR A 1221 2.92 50.75 -47.37
N GLY A 1222 3.47 51.24 -46.25
CA GLY A 1222 3.41 52.64 -45.84
C GLY A 1222 2.17 52.99 -45.02
N GLY A 1223 1.66 52.03 -44.25
CA GLY A 1223 0.58 52.21 -43.29
C GLY A 1223 0.90 53.21 -42.17
N PRO A 1224 -0.10 53.63 -41.38
CA PRO A 1224 0.10 54.50 -40.21
C PRO A 1224 1.00 53.84 -39.15
N PRO A 1225 1.79 54.62 -38.38
CA PRO A 1225 2.54 54.07 -37.26
C PRO A 1225 1.62 53.44 -36.21
N PRO A 1226 2.06 52.37 -35.52
CA PRO A 1226 1.33 51.81 -34.39
C PRO A 1226 1.06 52.87 -33.31
N ALA A 1227 0.00 52.65 -32.53
CA ALA A 1227 -0.31 53.53 -31.40
C ALA A 1227 0.81 53.46 -30.34
N ALA A 1228 0.93 54.50 -29.51
CA ALA A 1228 1.84 54.44 -28.36
C ALA A 1228 1.31 53.42 -27.34
N CYS A 1229 2.19 52.68 -26.67
CA CYS A 1229 1.80 51.80 -25.56
C CYS A 1229 1.10 52.59 -24.44
N PRO A 1230 0.04 52.03 -23.82
CA PRO A 1230 -0.74 52.69 -22.76
C PRO A 1230 0.04 53.12 -21.53
#